data_AF-A0A0P4YAT7-F1
#
_entry.id   AF-A0A0P4YAT7-F1
#
_cell.length_a   1.000
_cell.length_b   1.000
_cell.length_c   1.000
_cell.angle_alpha   90.00
_cell.angle_beta   90.00
_cell.angle_gamma   90.00
#
_symmetry.space_group_name_H-M   'P 1'
#
loop_
_entity.id
_entity.type
_entity.pdbx_description
1 polymer ?
#
loop_
_entity_poly.entity_id
_entity_poly.type
_entity_poly.pdbx_seq_one_letter_code
_entity_poly.pdbx_strand_id
1 'polypeptide(L)'
;MSRKSSTSLTEGVPSTTKAVLPPYEEPNSPPVKLDLEKPPLGVEEPDKNVKLKYPKSVFFIVVNEFCERFNFYGMRTVLTLYMKQILDFSEDKATVLYHTFLMLSYFTPIPGAILADTYLGKFKTIAILSCIYAFGSIMLAVAAIPNFLPQTGFSMTGLLIIAIGTGGIKPCVSAFGGDQFVRPQQDRQLEAFFSVFYFSVNAGSLISTFITPILREDVHCFGDDTCYPLAFGVPAILMIVSIVIFVAGKPLYTIKKPEGNIMGEFFKCIGHAINRRFKSKGEKRDHWLDFASDKFDKQLIQDVKRVLAVAFVFIPLPVFWALYDQQGSRWTFQATRMNGDLGGFVLKPDQMQIINPLLILLLVPLFEAVIYPCFKKSGLLTPLRRIGCGLVLCGLSFVISGFLEIALEPTYATIPADGRMQLNFINTLPCQVNVTYRVTDKNGDLSIKANKYEFVQDLEADQDIFASAFLENADCGSYLQFNGGFSTGEVKLGKGGGTKGYSILITERENELTITRLNNEEQLDKSDTGDPSVAFFVDDNTFQEYAGLNITMRQETKKKTYEYIYDLNDTAATTPEVEYIVQTEYQKTEIGTYELFYNETPVGKLENLIQGGVYRVVIQKALNESDSYHVMTVEVTPPNSVNILWLLPQYFVVTVGEVMFSVTGLTFSYSQAPLSMKSVMQAIWLLVVAFGNLIDIIVIQFQSDMSQADEFFLFAGIMGIAVIIFTAMSWNYKYVEDEKKENEDEKKRLSTLSDHKTDSSSSSSSSDEEVYAKKGEENKAFSE
;
A
#
# COMPACT_ATOMS: atom_id res chain seq x y z
N MET A 1 10.08 -62.03 -51.68
CA MET A 1 9.02 -62.84 -51.06
C MET A 1 9.70 -64.04 -50.40
N SER A 2 10.02 -63.99 -49.10
CA SER A 2 9.13 -64.23 -47.92
C SER A 2 8.68 -65.69 -47.89
N ARG A 3 8.85 -66.54 -46.86
CA ARG A 3 9.21 -66.47 -45.44
C ARG A 3 9.50 -67.94 -45.03
N LYS A 4 10.42 -68.23 -44.11
CA LYS A 4 10.50 -69.50 -43.34
C LYS A 4 10.68 -69.11 -41.87
N SER A 5 9.69 -69.41 -41.00
CA SER A 5 9.59 -70.59 -40.10
C SER A 5 10.82 -70.71 -39.18
N SER A 6 10.76 -71.02 -37.89
CA SER A 6 9.69 -71.49 -37.00
C SER A 6 10.28 -71.52 -35.57
N THR A 7 9.43 -71.29 -34.57
CA THR A 7 9.51 -71.74 -33.15
C THR A 7 9.91 -73.23 -33.07
N SER A 8 10.48 -73.83 -32.01
CA SER A 8 10.64 -73.58 -30.56
C SER A 8 11.58 -74.67 -30.00
N LEU A 9 12.26 -74.46 -28.86
CA LEU A 9 12.23 -75.33 -27.66
C LEU A 9 13.41 -75.07 -26.68
N THR A 10 13.00 -75.04 -25.42
CA THR A 10 13.67 -75.24 -24.11
C THR A 10 15.03 -75.94 -24.04
N GLU A 11 15.89 -75.46 -23.13
CA GLU A 11 16.66 -76.17 -22.06
C GLU A 11 17.70 -75.17 -21.50
N GLY A 12 17.88 -74.99 -20.18
CA GLY A 12 18.56 -75.94 -19.30
C GLY A 12 19.97 -75.40 -18.97
N VAL A 13 20.18 -74.94 -17.74
CA VAL A 13 21.46 -74.40 -17.22
C VAL A 13 22.55 -75.49 -17.19
N PRO A 14 23.83 -75.13 -17.43
CA PRO A 14 24.86 -75.47 -16.44
C PRO A 14 25.88 -74.35 -16.17
N SER A 15 26.37 -74.38 -14.93
CA SER A 15 27.43 -73.60 -14.32
C SER A 15 28.84 -73.87 -14.87
N THR A 16 29.81 -73.08 -14.38
CA THR A 16 31.29 -73.12 -14.50
C THR A 16 31.83 -72.22 -15.63
N THR A 17 32.80 -71.32 -15.45
CA THR A 17 34.04 -71.41 -14.66
C THR A 17 34.59 -69.99 -14.42
N LYS A 18 35.23 -69.77 -13.26
CA LYS A 18 36.03 -68.57 -12.95
C LYS A 18 37.16 -68.40 -13.96
N ALA A 19 37.26 -67.23 -14.60
CA ALA A 19 38.48 -66.78 -15.26
C ALA A 19 39.05 -65.60 -14.46
N VAL A 20 40.23 -65.83 -13.89
CA VAL A 20 41.08 -64.85 -13.22
C VAL A 20 41.65 -63.92 -14.29
N LEU A 21 41.41 -62.61 -14.17
CA LEU A 21 42.05 -61.60 -15.00
C LEU A 21 43.42 -61.24 -14.39
N PRO A 22 44.48 -61.09 -15.22
CA PRO A 22 45.82 -60.74 -14.76
C PRO A 22 45.91 -59.28 -14.28
N PRO A 23 46.91 -58.95 -13.46
CA PRO A 23 47.10 -57.59 -12.94
C PRO A 23 47.42 -56.63 -14.09
N TYR A 24 46.74 -55.48 -14.09
CA TYR A 24 46.93 -54.41 -15.05
C TYR A 24 48.27 -53.71 -14.75
N GLU A 25 49.25 -53.86 -15.64
CA GLU A 25 50.48 -53.07 -15.64
C GLU A 25 50.16 -51.66 -16.15
N GLU A 26 50.50 -50.65 -15.35
CA GLU A 26 50.43 -49.23 -15.75
C GLU A 26 51.39 -48.95 -16.93
N PRO A 27 50.91 -48.42 -18.07
CA PRO A 27 51.79 -47.85 -19.06
C PRO A 27 52.25 -46.48 -18.58
N ASN A 28 53.52 -46.41 -18.18
CA ASN A 28 54.27 -45.16 -18.01
C ASN A 28 54.17 -44.33 -19.30
N SER A 29 53.31 -43.32 -19.28
CA SER A 29 53.25 -42.24 -20.27
C SER A 29 53.24 -40.91 -19.52
N PRO A 30 54.11 -39.95 -19.87
CA PRO A 30 54.15 -38.65 -19.21
C PRO A 30 52.84 -37.90 -19.45
N PRO A 31 52.41 -37.02 -18.54
CA PRO A 31 51.15 -36.31 -18.67
C PRO A 31 51.14 -35.49 -19.95
N VAL A 32 50.15 -35.74 -20.80
CA VAL A 32 49.80 -34.87 -21.93
C VAL A 32 49.48 -33.49 -21.33
N LYS A 33 50.40 -32.55 -21.52
CA LYS A 33 50.11 -31.12 -21.34
C LYS A 33 48.99 -30.79 -22.31
N LEU A 34 47.82 -30.41 -21.80
CA LEU A 34 46.90 -29.59 -22.58
C LEU A 34 47.63 -28.27 -22.81
N ASP A 35 48.26 -28.12 -23.97
CA ASP A 35 48.66 -26.83 -24.48
C ASP A 35 47.36 -26.04 -24.68
N LEU A 36 47.09 -25.12 -23.75
CA LEU A 36 46.16 -24.02 -23.95
C LEU A 36 46.62 -23.31 -25.22
N GLU A 37 45.91 -23.57 -26.31
CA GLU A 37 46.05 -22.85 -27.57
C GLU A 37 46.00 -21.36 -27.24
N LYS A 38 47.12 -20.67 -27.46
CA LYS A 38 47.17 -19.21 -27.38
C LYS A 38 46.07 -18.67 -28.30
N PRO A 39 45.25 -17.70 -27.85
CA PRO A 39 44.30 -17.05 -28.73
C PRO A 39 45.05 -16.49 -29.96
N PRO A 40 44.45 -16.52 -31.16
CA PRO A 40 45.09 -16.02 -32.36
C PRO A 40 45.56 -14.58 -32.11
N LEU A 41 46.83 -14.31 -32.44
CA LEU A 41 47.44 -12.99 -32.34
C LEU A 41 46.55 -11.96 -33.05
N GLY A 42 45.92 -11.08 -32.28
CA GLY A 42 45.05 -10.02 -32.82
C GLY A 42 43.92 -9.52 -31.92
N VAL A 43 43.75 -10.03 -30.70
CA VAL A 43 42.85 -9.42 -29.71
C VAL A 43 43.66 -9.03 -28.49
N GLU A 44 43.97 -7.74 -28.36
CA GLU A 44 44.49 -7.18 -27.11
C GLU A 44 43.48 -7.49 -25.99
N GLU A 45 43.90 -8.25 -24.98
CA GLU A 45 43.18 -8.24 -23.71
C GLU A 45 43.20 -6.78 -23.21
N PRO A 46 42.03 -6.18 -22.90
CA PRO A 46 42.00 -4.79 -22.49
C PRO A 46 42.80 -4.62 -21.20
N ASP A 47 43.81 -3.75 -21.25
CA ASP A 47 44.68 -3.40 -20.13
C ASP A 47 43.83 -3.10 -18.88
N LYS A 48 43.96 -3.95 -17.86
CA LYS A 48 43.23 -3.83 -16.59
C LYS A 48 43.57 -2.56 -15.81
N ASN A 49 44.60 -1.80 -16.23
CA ASN A 49 45.05 -0.59 -15.56
C ASN A 49 44.46 0.73 -16.11
N VAL A 50 43.63 0.70 -17.16
CA VAL A 50 43.00 1.92 -17.69
C VAL A 50 41.76 2.29 -16.86
N LYS A 51 41.88 3.30 -15.99
CA LYS A 51 40.74 3.89 -15.26
C LYS A 51 39.81 4.62 -16.23
N LEU A 52 38.68 4.00 -16.57
CA LEU A 52 37.62 4.62 -17.36
C LEU A 52 36.84 5.66 -16.54
N LYS A 53 36.40 6.74 -17.20
CA LYS A 53 35.58 7.79 -16.58
C LYS A 53 34.15 7.32 -16.36
N TYR A 54 33.48 7.88 -15.35
CA TYR A 54 32.08 7.61 -15.09
C TYR A 54 31.22 7.99 -16.32
N PRO A 55 30.34 7.10 -16.82
CA PRO A 55 29.56 7.37 -18.03
C PRO A 55 28.58 8.52 -17.80
N LYS A 56 28.66 9.56 -18.63
CA LYS A 56 27.73 10.71 -18.55
C LYS A 56 26.28 10.33 -18.85
N SER A 57 26.07 9.25 -19.59
CA SER A 57 24.74 8.70 -19.92
C SER A 57 23.92 8.34 -18.69
N VAL A 58 24.58 7.96 -17.59
CA VAL A 58 23.92 7.50 -16.36
C VAL A 58 23.04 8.59 -15.73
N PHE A 59 23.42 9.86 -15.86
CA PHE A 59 22.62 10.98 -15.35
C PHE A 59 21.19 10.96 -15.90
N PHE A 60 21.03 10.73 -17.20
CA PHE A 60 19.73 10.68 -17.86
C PHE A 60 18.87 9.50 -17.38
N ILE A 61 19.49 8.37 -17.04
CA ILE A 61 18.81 7.17 -16.54
C ILE A 61 18.34 7.39 -15.10
N VAL A 62 19.19 7.98 -14.25
CA VAL A 62 18.87 8.28 -12.84
C VAL A 62 17.75 9.32 -12.74
N VAL A 63 17.81 10.39 -13.54
CA VAL A 63 16.73 11.39 -13.57
C VAL A 63 15.43 10.77 -14.10
N ASN A 64 15.51 9.89 -15.11
CA ASN A 64 14.34 9.17 -15.59
C ASN A 64 13.71 8.29 -14.49
N GLU A 65 14.54 7.56 -13.73
CA GLU A 65 14.05 6.74 -12.62
C GLU A 65 13.39 7.60 -11.53
N PHE A 66 14.00 8.74 -11.17
CA PHE A 66 13.42 9.66 -10.19
C PHE A 66 12.02 10.14 -10.62
N CYS A 67 11.87 10.62 -11.85
CA CYS A 67 10.58 11.12 -12.35
C CYS A 67 9.53 10.02 -12.49
N GLU A 68 9.92 8.81 -12.91
CA GLU A 68 9.02 7.66 -12.97
C GLU A 68 8.52 7.29 -11.57
N ARG A 69 9.40 7.27 -10.58
CA ARG A 69 9.05 6.97 -9.18
C ARG A 69 8.16 8.05 -8.59
N PHE A 70 8.45 9.31 -8.86
CA PHE A 70 7.57 10.42 -8.49
C PHE A 70 6.17 10.22 -9.08
N ASN A 71 6.07 9.87 -10.37
CA ASN A 71 4.78 9.68 -11.01
C ASN A 71 3.99 8.51 -10.41
N PHE A 72 4.65 7.36 -10.25
CA PHE A 72 4.03 6.15 -9.72
C PHE A 72 3.55 6.34 -8.28
N TYR A 73 4.42 6.78 -7.36
CA TYR A 73 4.06 6.93 -5.94
C TYR A 73 3.14 8.12 -5.69
N GLY A 74 3.34 9.26 -6.37
CA GLY A 74 2.48 10.42 -6.23
C GLY A 74 1.03 10.12 -6.60
N MET A 75 0.81 9.53 -7.77
CA MET A 75 -0.53 9.11 -8.20
C MET A 75 -1.11 8.04 -7.26
N ARG A 76 -0.32 7.01 -6.92
CA ARG A 76 -0.77 5.90 -6.07
C ARG A 76 -1.23 6.36 -4.69
N THR A 77 -0.53 7.32 -4.09
CA THR A 77 -0.81 7.80 -2.72
C THR A 77 -2.23 8.37 -2.58
N VAL A 78 -2.73 9.08 -3.59
CA VAL A 78 -4.05 9.74 -3.55
C VAL A 78 -5.17 8.92 -4.21
N LEU A 79 -4.83 7.77 -4.81
CA LEU A 79 -5.72 7.06 -5.73
C LEU A 79 -6.98 6.48 -5.06
N THR A 80 -6.85 5.96 -3.83
CA THR A 80 -7.98 5.35 -3.11
C THR A 80 -8.99 6.41 -2.67
N LEU A 81 -8.51 7.57 -2.22
CA LEU A 81 -9.36 8.72 -1.92
C LEU A 81 -10.05 9.25 -3.18
N TYR A 82 -9.36 9.31 -4.33
CA TYR A 82 -9.98 9.69 -5.61
C TYR A 82 -11.15 8.78 -5.98
N MET A 83 -10.96 7.45 -5.83
CA MET A 83 -12.00 6.47 -6.13
C MET A 83 -13.21 6.61 -5.19
N LYS A 84 -12.98 6.93 -3.91
CA LYS A 84 -14.05 7.14 -2.93
C LYS A 84 -14.77 8.47 -3.12
N GLN A 85 -14.02 9.58 -3.18
CA GLN A 85 -14.55 10.95 -3.16
C GLN A 85 -15.09 11.44 -4.50
N ILE A 86 -14.44 11.06 -5.61
CA ILE A 86 -14.79 11.59 -6.94
C ILE A 86 -15.56 10.56 -7.77
N LEU A 87 -15.17 9.28 -7.70
CA LEU A 87 -15.86 8.22 -8.46
C LEU A 87 -17.01 7.57 -7.68
N ASP A 88 -17.26 8.00 -6.45
CA ASP A 88 -18.32 7.53 -5.56
C ASP A 88 -18.35 6.00 -5.41
N PHE A 89 -17.16 5.41 -5.20
CA PHE A 89 -17.03 3.99 -4.92
C PHE A 89 -17.05 3.72 -3.43
N SER A 90 -17.63 2.59 -3.02
CA SER A 90 -17.45 2.07 -1.67
C SER A 90 -15.96 1.85 -1.37
N GLU A 91 -15.56 1.92 -0.10
CA GLU A 91 -14.18 1.68 0.30
C GLU A 91 -13.67 0.30 -0.17
N ASP A 92 -14.52 -0.72 -0.12
CA ASP A 92 -14.21 -2.06 -0.61
C ASP A 92 -13.92 -2.06 -2.11
N LYS A 93 -14.77 -1.40 -2.91
CA LYS A 93 -14.60 -1.31 -4.36
C LYS A 93 -13.36 -0.49 -4.72
N ALA A 94 -13.11 0.62 -4.02
CA ALA A 94 -11.90 1.41 -4.17
C ALA A 94 -10.65 0.58 -3.85
N THR A 95 -10.68 -0.19 -2.77
CA THR A 95 -9.59 -1.08 -2.36
C THR A 95 -9.34 -2.18 -3.40
N VAL A 96 -10.39 -2.86 -3.87
CA VAL A 96 -10.29 -3.89 -4.94
C VAL A 96 -9.67 -3.32 -6.21
N LEU A 97 -10.07 -2.12 -6.65
CA LEU A 97 -9.54 -1.49 -7.86
C LEU A 97 -8.09 -1.03 -7.68
N TYR A 98 -7.73 -0.51 -6.51
CA TYR A 98 -6.36 -0.16 -6.15
C TYR A 98 -5.43 -1.39 -6.22
N HIS A 99 -5.83 -2.50 -5.60
CA HIS A 99 -5.04 -3.74 -5.66
C HIS A 99 -5.06 -4.39 -7.04
N THR A 100 -6.14 -4.24 -7.83
CA THR A 100 -6.17 -4.66 -9.24
C THR A 100 -5.13 -3.90 -10.06
N PHE A 101 -5.03 -2.59 -9.87
CA PHE A 101 -4.02 -1.75 -10.51
C PHE A 101 -2.60 -2.20 -10.15
N LEU A 102 -2.33 -2.47 -8.87
CA LEU A 102 -1.02 -2.96 -8.42
C LEU A 102 -0.71 -4.36 -8.95
N MET A 103 -1.66 -5.29 -8.87
CA MET A 103 -1.52 -6.64 -9.42
C MET A 103 -1.09 -6.59 -10.89
N LEU A 104 -1.75 -5.78 -11.71
CA LEU A 104 -1.38 -5.60 -13.13
C LEU A 104 -0.01 -4.94 -13.30
N SER A 105 0.32 -3.94 -12.47
CA SER A 105 1.60 -3.22 -12.51
C SER A 105 2.80 -4.11 -12.14
N TYR A 106 2.59 -5.14 -11.32
CA TYR A 106 3.62 -6.10 -10.92
C TYR A 106 3.58 -7.41 -11.73
N PHE A 107 2.51 -7.66 -12.50
CA PHE A 107 2.40 -8.79 -13.44
C PHE A 107 2.98 -8.48 -14.83
N THR A 108 2.72 -7.27 -15.35
CA THR A 108 3.19 -6.80 -16.66
C THR A 108 4.72 -6.64 -16.85
N PRO A 109 5.59 -6.67 -15.82
CA PRO A 109 7.03 -6.84 -16.02
C PRO A 109 7.41 -8.08 -16.84
N ILE A 110 6.67 -9.19 -16.74
CA ILE A 110 6.97 -10.42 -17.50
C ILE A 110 6.90 -10.17 -19.03
N PRO A 111 5.77 -9.70 -19.60
CA PRO A 111 5.72 -9.37 -21.02
C PRO A 111 6.67 -8.22 -21.39
N GLY A 112 6.91 -7.25 -20.49
CA GLY A 112 7.88 -6.17 -20.71
C GLY A 112 9.32 -6.68 -20.91
N ALA A 113 9.76 -7.60 -20.06
CA ALA A 113 11.07 -8.24 -20.17
C ALA A 113 11.20 -9.05 -21.47
N ILE A 114 10.19 -9.85 -21.82
CA ILE A 114 10.17 -10.61 -23.08
C ILE A 114 10.27 -9.67 -24.29
N LEU A 115 9.54 -8.56 -24.26
CA LEU A 115 9.57 -7.55 -25.32
C LEU A 115 10.96 -6.92 -25.48
N ALA A 116 11.62 -6.59 -24.37
CA ALA A 116 12.97 -6.03 -24.35
C ALA A 116 14.04 -7.01 -24.81
N ASP A 117 14.02 -8.24 -24.30
CA ASP A 117 15.11 -9.20 -24.53
C ASP A 117 14.99 -9.93 -25.88
N THR A 118 13.76 -10.07 -26.42
CA THR A 118 13.54 -10.83 -27.67
C THR A 118 13.35 -9.94 -28.90
N TYR A 119 12.61 -8.83 -28.78
CA TYR A 119 12.09 -8.12 -29.97
C TYR A 119 12.65 -6.71 -30.15
N LEU A 120 12.49 -5.84 -29.14
CA LEU A 120 12.71 -4.39 -29.29
C LEU A 120 14.09 -3.92 -28.80
N GLY A 121 14.69 -4.62 -27.84
CA GLY A 121 15.83 -4.12 -27.08
C GLY A 121 15.40 -3.15 -25.97
N LYS A 122 16.16 -3.14 -24.86
CA LYS A 122 15.84 -2.37 -23.64
C LYS A 122 15.53 -0.90 -23.90
N PHE A 123 16.35 -0.20 -24.69
CA PHE A 123 16.14 1.23 -24.96
C PHE A 123 14.79 1.53 -25.63
N LYS A 124 14.42 0.76 -26.67
CA LYS A 124 13.15 0.96 -27.38
C LYS A 124 11.95 0.58 -26.52
N THR A 125 12.07 -0.51 -25.75
CA THR A 125 11.03 -0.92 -24.80
C THR A 125 10.78 0.16 -23.76
N ILE A 126 11.83 0.71 -23.13
CA ILE A 126 11.72 1.79 -22.16
C ILE A 126 11.04 3.01 -22.80
N ALA A 127 11.52 3.47 -23.97
CA ALA A 127 10.97 4.66 -24.61
C ALA A 127 9.49 4.50 -25.02
N ILE A 128 9.12 3.39 -25.65
CA ILE A 128 7.74 3.15 -26.12
C ILE A 128 6.78 2.99 -24.95
N LEU A 129 7.13 2.15 -23.96
CA LEU A 129 6.26 1.91 -22.81
C LEU A 129 6.18 3.12 -21.88
N SER A 130 7.22 3.97 -21.83
CA SER A 130 7.14 5.25 -21.12
C SER A 130 6.16 6.21 -21.80
N CYS A 131 6.09 6.26 -23.13
CA CYS A 131 5.06 7.04 -23.84
C CYS A 131 3.64 6.52 -23.55
N ILE A 132 3.45 5.19 -23.49
CA ILE A 132 2.18 4.58 -23.09
C ILE A 132 1.84 4.98 -21.65
N TYR A 133 2.81 4.94 -20.74
CA TYR A 133 2.64 5.37 -19.37
C TYR A 133 2.24 6.85 -19.27
N ALA A 134 2.94 7.75 -19.96
CA ALA A 134 2.59 9.18 -19.99
C ALA A 134 1.18 9.41 -20.52
N PHE A 135 0.78 8.70 -21.60
CA PHE A 135 -0.58 8.79 -22.13
C PHE A 135 -1.64 8.38 -21.10
N GLY A 136 -1.44 7.25 -20.41
CA GLY A 136 -2.36 6.83 -19.33
C GLY A 136 -2.41 7.83 -18.17
N SER A 137 -1.27 8.44 -17.82
CA SER A 137 -1.18 9.45 -16.74
C SER A 137 -1.93 10.74 -17.10
N ILE A 138 -1.78 11.21 -18.35
CA ILE A 138 -2.54 12.36 -18.87
C ILE A 138 -4.03 12.03 -18.90
N MET A 139 -4.39 10.84 -19.37
CA MET A 139 -5.78 10.40 -19.43
C MET A 139 -6.43 10.41 -18.03
N LEU A 140 -5.73 9.93 -17.00
CA LEU A 140 -6.20 9.97 -15.62
C LEU A 140 -6.35 11.42 -15.11
N ALA A 141 -5.37 12.29 -15.36
CA ALA A 141 -5.44 13.69 -14.94
C ALA A 141 -6.59 14.46 -15.60
N VAL A 142 -6.84 14.20 -16.90
CA VAL A 142 -7.95 14.81 -17.64
C VAL A 142 -9.29 14.20 -17.21
N ALA A 143 -9.34 12.91 -16.90
CA ALA A 143 -10.55 12.26 -16.38
C ALA A 143 -10.98 12.80 -15.02
N ALA A 144 -10.03 13.29 -14.21
CA ALA A 144 -10.34 13.90 -12.92
C ALA A 144 -10.97 15.30 -13.02
N ILE A 145 -11.02 15.92 -14.21
CA ILE A 145 -11.65 17.24 -14.39
C ILE A 145 -13.18 17.07 -14.30
N PRO A 146 -13.88 17.80 -13.40
CA PRO A 146 -15.32 17.73 -13.27
C PRO A 146 -16.04 18.02 -14.58
N ASN A 147 -17.07 17.23 -14.90
CA ASN A 147 -17.95 17.41 -16.06
C ASN A 147 -17.27 17.43 -17.45
N PHE A 148 -15.99 17.03 -17.56
CA PHE A 148 -15.26 17.05 -18.82
C PHE A 148 -15.37 15.75 -19.62
N LEU A 149 -15.24 14.61 -18.95
CA LEU A 149 -15.35 13.26 -19.52
C LEU A 149 -16.10 12.33 -18.54
N PRO A 150 -16.61 11.18 -19.00
CA PRO A 150 -17.08 10.12 -18.12
C PRO A 150 -15.95 9.65 -17.18
N GLN A 151 -15.91 10.22 -15.97
CA GLN A 151 -14.75 10.15 -15.06
C GLN A 151 -14.37 8.70 -14.76
N THR A 152 -15.35 7.85 -14.44
CA THR A 152 -15.14 6.44 -14.11
C THR A 152 -14.50 5.65 -15.24
N GLY A 153 -15.09 5.66 -16.44
CA GLY A 153 -14.61 4.86 -17.56
C GLY A 153 -13.22 5.29 -18.03
N PHE A 154 -12.95 6.60 -18.07
CA PHE A 154 -11.66 7.13 -18.47
C PHE A 154 -10.58 6.91 -17.41
N SER A 155 -10.92 7.03 -16.12
CA SER A 155 -9.99 6.74 -15.02
C SER A 155 -9.56 5.28 -15.01
N MET A 156 -10.51 4.34 -15.15
CA MET A 156 -10.19 2.91 -15.19
C MET A 156 -9.33 2.53 -16.39
N THR A 157 -9.63 3.12 -17.56
CA THR A 157 -8.82 2.91 -18.77
C THR A 157 -7.42 3.51 -18.61
N GLY A 158 -7.32 4.71 -18.03
CA GLY A 158 -6.05 5.36 -17.71
C GLY A 158 -5.18 4.51 -16.79
N LEU A 159 -5.76 3.97 -15.71
CA LEU A 159 -5.05 3.08 -14.76
C LEU A 159 -4.56 1.79 -15.42
N LEU A 160 -5.36 1.17 -16.29
CA LEU A 160 -4.94 -0.01 -17.05
C LEU A 160 -3.72 0.28 -17.96
N ILE A 161 -3.76 1.41 -18.67
CA ILE A 161 -2.67 1.87 -19.53
C ILE A 161 -1.42 2.17 -18.70
N ILE A 162 -1.59 2.84 -17.56
CA ILE A 162 -0.50 3.12 -16.61
C ILE A 162 0.14 1.82 -16.14
N ALA A 163 -0.67 0.83 -15.73
CA ALA A 163 -0.18 -0.45 -15.23
C ALA A 163 0.71 -1.17 -16.26
N ILE A 164 0.29 -1.19 -17.54
CA ILE A 164 1.08 -1.75 -18.64
C ILE A 164 2.38 -0.97 -18.85
N GLY A 165 2.29 0.37 -18.81
CA GLY A 165 3.43 1.27 -18.99
C GLY A 165 4.50 1.10 -17.92
N THR A 166 4.16 1.34 -16.64
CA THR A 166 5.10 1.22 -15.50
C THR A 166 5.61 -0.21 -15.34
N GLY A 167 4.74 -1.22 -15.43
CA GLY A 167 5.15 -2.59 -15.21
C GLY A 167 6.13 -3.07 -16.28
N GLY A 168 5.88 -2.74 -17.56
CA GLY A 168 6.78 -3.18 -18.63
C GLY A 168 8.14 -2.46 -18.67
N ILE A 169 8.28 -1.26 -18.09
CA ILE A 169 9.59 -0.58 -17.98
C ILE A 169 10.43 -1.05 -16.78
N LYS A 170 9.79 -1.47 -15.66
CA LYS A 170 10.47 -1.89 -14.42
C LYS A 170 11.65 -2.86 -14.62
N PRO A 171 11.55 -3.96 -15.40
CA PRO A 171 12.65 -4.90 -15.56
C PRO A 171 13.80 -4.36 -16.45
N CYS A 172 13.55 -3.28 -17.20
CA CYS A 172 14.45 -2.82 -18.24
C CYS A 172 15.39 -1.70 -17.77
N VAL A 173 14.91 -0.76 -16.95
CA VAL A 173 15.64 0.50 -16.65
C VAL A 173 16.91 0.25 -15.86
N SER A 174 16.84 -0.53 -14.77
CA SER A 174 18.01 -0.86 -13.94
C SER A 174 19.05 -1.67 -14.73
N ALA A 175 18.60 -2.63 -15.54
CA ALA A 175 19.45 -3.43 -16.42
C ALA A 175 20.12 -2.56 -17.50
N PHE A 176 19.39 -1.62 -18.09
CA PHE A 176 19.92 -0.68 -19.09
C PHE A 176 20.93 0.29 -18.47
N GLY A 177 20.72 0.75 -17.24
CA GLY A 177 21.68 1.53 -16.48
C GLY A 177 22.98 0.77 -16.21
N GLY A 178 22.87 -0.51 -15.83
CA GLY A 178 24.03 -1.38 -15.64
C GLY A 178 24.83 -1.61 -16.93
N ASP A 179 24.17 -1.65 -18.09
CA ASP A 179 24.81 -1.82 -19.39
C ASP A 179 25.69 -0.63 -19.81
N GLN A 180 25.63 0.51 -19.10
CA GLN A 180 26.47 1.68 -19.41
C GLN A 180 27.91 1.55 -18.92
N PHE A 181 28.21 0.53 -18.12
CA PHE A 181 29.52 0.31 -17.51
C PHE A 181 30.24 -0.88 -18.17
N VAL A 182 31.53 -0.70 -18.43
CA VAL A 182 32.41 -1.74 -18.98
C VAL A 182 33.02 -2.56 -17.83
N ARG A 183 32.80 -3.87 -17.86
CA ARG A 183 33.34 -4.80 -16.85
C ARG A 183 34.59 -5.52 -17.37
N PRO A 184 35.59 -5.78 -16.50
CA PRO A 184 35.61 -5.53 -15.05
C PRO A 184 36.11 -4.13 -14.64
N GLN A 185 36.52 -3.27 -15.59
CA GLN A 185 37.24 -2.02 -15.28
C GLN A 185 36.42 -1.00 -14.45
N GLN A 186 35.09 -1.04 -14.52
CA GLN A 186 34.20 -0.07 -13.86
C GLN A 186 33.32 -0.66 -12.73
N ASP A 187 33.65 -1.84 -12.18
CA ASP A 187 32.79 -2.50 -11.17
C ASP A 187 32.50 -1.61 -9.94
N ARG A 188 33.49 -0.90 -9.40
CA ARG A 188 33.30 0.06 -8.29
C ARG A 188 32.38 1.23 -8.66
N GLN A 189 32.42 1.70 -9.90
CA GLN A 189 31.55 2.78 -10.38
C GLN A 189 30.11 2.29 -10.55
N LEU A 190 29.95 1.03 -10.95
CA LEU A 190 28.65 0.38 -11.08
C LEU A 190 27.98 0.16 -9.72
N GLU A 191 28.72 -0.21 -8.68
CA GLU A 191 28.20 -0.26 -7.30
C GLU A 191 27.71 1.11 -6.82
N ALA A 192 28.49 2.17 -7.10
CA ALA A 192 28.09 3.54 -6.81
C ALA A 192 26.82 3.94 -7.60
N PHE A 193 26.71 3.53 -8.87
CA PHE A 193 25.48 3.73 -9.65
C PHE A 193 24.26 3.12 -8.98
N PHE A 194 24.32 1.84 -8.56
CA PHE A 194 23.17 1.20 -7.91
C PHE A 194 22.81 1.88 -6.58
N SER A 195 23.79 2.42 -5.86
CA SER A 195 23.54 3.20 -4.64
C SER A 195 22.80 4.51 -4.95
N VAL A 196 23.24 5.25 -5.97
CA VAL A 196 22.57 6.48 -6.44
C VAL A 196 21.19 6.19 -7.01
N PHE A 197 21.05 5.08 -7.74
CA PHE A 197 19.76 4.62 -8.27
C PHE A 197 18.78 4.34 -7.12
N TYR A 198 19.21 3.59 -6.10
CA TYR A 198 18.40 3.33 -4.90
C TYR A 198 18.02 4.63 -4.17
N PHE A 199 18.95 5.57 -4.02
CA PHE A 199 18.65 6.88 -3.44
C PHE A 199 17.60 7.63 -4.27
N SER A 200 17.72 7.64 -5.60
CA SER A 200 16.77 8.32 -6.49
C SER A 200 15.36 7.76 -6.41
N VAL A 201 15.23 6.44 -6.23
CA VAL A 201 13.94 5.76 -6.05
C VAL A 201 13.25 6.23 -4.77
N ASN A 202 13.97 6.19 -3.65
CA ASN A 202 13.42 6.60 -2.36
C ASN A 202 13.13 8.11 -2.31
N ALA A 203 14.00 8.94 -2.90
CA ALA A 203 13.79 10.38 -2.99
C ALA A 203 12.53 10.71 -3.81
N GLY A 204 12.35 10.06 -4.96
CA GLY A 204 11.16 10.24 -5.79
C GLY A 204 9.88 9.90 -5.04
N SER A 205 9.84 8.74 -4.37
CA SER A 205 8.70 8.29 -3.57
C SER A 205 8.41 9.21 -2.38
N LEU A 206 9.42 9.57 -1.59
CA LEU A 206 9.25 10.41 -0.39
C LEU A 206 8.70 11.78 -0.76
N ILE A 207 9.27 12.41 -1.81
CA ILE A 207 8.84 13.75 -2.24
C ILE A 207 7.42 13.70 -2.82
N SER A 208 7.11 12.72 -3.68
CA SER A 208 5.79 12.64 -4.30
C SER A 208 4.69 12.34 -3.29
N THR A 209 4.92 11.44 -2.35
CA THR A 209 3.95 11.07 -1.30
C THR A 209 3.70 12.22 -0.32
N PHE A 210 4.63 13.18 -0.20
CA PHE A 210 4.40 14.40 0.57
C PHE A 210 3.67 15.49 -0.23
N ILE A 211 4.12 15.75 -1.47
CA ILE A 211 3.64 16.88 -2.29
C ILE A 211 2.28 16.59 -2.92
N THR A 212 2.02 15.38 -3.42
CA THR A 212 0.78 15.11 -4.16
C THR A 212 -0.48 15.27 -3.31
N PRO A 213 -0.53 14.81 -2.03
CA PRO A 213 -1.64 15.14 -1.13
C PRO A 213 -1.83 16.64 -0.86
N ILE A 214 -0.75 17.42 -0.81
CA ILE A 214 -0.81 18.88 -0.68
C ILE A 214 -1.45 19.49 -1.94
N LEU A 215 -1.08 19.02 -3.13
CA LEU A 215 -1.71 19.47 -4.38
C LEU A 215 -3.19 19.07 -4.49
N ARG A 216 -3.57 17.96 -3.85
CA ARG A 216 -4.94 17.45 -3.81
C ARG A 216 -5.83 18.28 -2.89
N GLU A 217 -5.38 18.61 -1.68
CA GLU A 217 -6.23 19.22 -0.64
C GLU A 217 -6.01 20.73 -0.50
N ASP A 218 -4.76 21.22 -0.55
CA ASP A 218 -4.48 22.63 -0.25
C ASP A 218 -4.73 23.56 -1.46
N VAL A 219 -5.04 22.98 -2.62
CA VAL A 219 -5.32 23.70 -3.87
C VAL A 219 -6.74 23.40 -4.31
N HIS A 220 -7.53 24.44 -4.53
CA HIS A 220 -8.92 24.36 -4.96
C HIS A 220 -8.99 24.54 -6.48
N CYS A 221 -9.73 23.68 -7.17
CA CYS A 221 -9.83 23.69 -8.62
C CYS A 221 -11.26 23.48 -9.07
N PHE A 222 -11.68 24.19 -10.13
CA PHE A 222 -12.99 24.03 -10.76
C PHE A 222 -14.20 24.26 -9.83
N GLY A 223 -14.00 24.95 -8.71
CA GLY A 223 -15.05 25.20 -7.72
C GLY A 223 -15.16 24.13 -6.63
N ASP A 224 -14.31 23.10 -6.67
CA ASP A 224 -14.23 22.05 -5.65
C ASP A 224 -13.12 22.35 -4.62
N ASP A 225 -13.32 21.88 -3.39
CA ASP A 225 -12.35 21.98 -2.28
C ASP A 225 -11.07 21.18 -2.54
N THR A 226 -11.12 20.21 -3.46
CA THR A 226 -9.98 19.34 -3.81
C THR A 226 -9.59 19.50 -5.28
N CYS A 227 -8.32 19.25 -5.60
CA CYS A 227 -7.77 19.35 -6.94
C CYS A 227 -7.03 18.09 -7.41
N TYR A 228 -7.78 17.01 -7.61
CA TYR A 228 -7.28 15.78 -8.24
C TYR A 228 -6.66 15.97 -9.63
N PRO A 229 -7.18 16.85 -10.53
CA PRO A 229 -6.54 17.11 -11.82
C PRO A 229 -5.10 17.59 -11.71
N LEU A 230 -4.79 18.44 -10.72
CA LEU A 230 -3.43 18.91 -10.47
C LEU A 230 -2.59 17.82 -9.81
N ALA A 231 -3.16 17.12 -8.82
CA ALA A 231 -2.52 16.02 -8.12
C ALA A 231 -2.06 14.90 -9.07
N PHE A 232 -2.83 14.59 -10.12
CA PHE A 232 -2.43 13.66 -11.18
C PHE A 232 -1.65 14.32 -12.32
N GLY A 233 -1.92 15.59 -12.62
CA GLY A 233 -1.32 16.33 -13.72
C GLY A 233 0.18 16.62 -13.53
N VAL A 234 0.60 17.02 -12.32
CA VAL A 234 2.01 17.28 -12.02
C VAL A 234 2.87 16.01 -12.21
N PRO A 235 2.51 14.85 -11.61
CA PRO A 235 3.09 13.54 -11.94
C PRO A 235 3.16 13.24 -13.44
N ALA A 236 2.07 13.47 -14.18
CA ALA A 236 2.01 13.20 -15.62
C ALA A 236 2.98 14.08 -16.43
N ILE A 237 3.08 15.38 -16.11
CA ILE A 237 4.02 16.30 -16.75
C ILE A 237 5.45 15.89 -16.47
N LEU A 238 5.78 15.53 -15.23
CA LEU A 238 7.11 15.03 -14.87
C LEU A 238 7.47 13.75 -15.63
N MET A 239 6.49 12.87 -15.89
CA MET A 239 6.70 11.69 -16.72
C MET A 239 7.01 12.05 -18.19
N ILE A 240 6.36 13.08 -18.76
CA ILE A 240 6.70 13.57 -20.11
C ILE A 240 8.13 14.13 -20.15
N VAL A 241 8.48 14.94 -19.14
CA VAL A 241 9.84 15.48 -18.99
C VAL A 241 10.86 14.35 -18.88
N SER A 242 10.54 13.30 -18.12
CA SER A 242 11.35 12.08 -17.99
C SER A 242 11.68 11.46 -19.34
N ILE A 243 10.67 11.31 -20.20
CA ILE A 243 10.83 10.74 -21.55
C ILE A 243 11.76 11.61 -22.40
N VAL A 244 11.56 12.93 -22.38
CA VAL A 244 12.40 13.87 -23.14
C VAL A 244 13.86 13.77 -22.70
N ILE A 245 14.11 13.75 -21.40
CA ILE A 245 15.46 13.62 -20.82
C ILE A 245 16.06 12.26 -21.21
N PHE A 246 15.32 11.17 -21.04
CA PHE A 246 15.79 9.83 -21.38
C PHE A 246 16.17 9.73 -22.87
N VAL A 247 15.31 10.22 -23.77
CA VAL A 247 15.56 10.19 -25.22
C VAL A 247 16.70 11.12 -25.63
N ALA A 248 16.85 12.28 -24.99
CA ALA A 248 17.97 13.20 -25.23
C ALA A 248 19.33 12.56 -24.91
N GLY A 249 19.39 11.62 -23.95
CA GLY A 249 20.57 10.83 -23.64
C GLY A 249 20.97 9.80 -24.70
N LYS A 250 20.12 9.53 -25.71
CA LYS A 250 20.32 8.48 -26.74
C LYS A 250 21.71 8.47 -27.38
N PRO A 251 22.32 9.62 -27.79
CA PRO A 251 23.65 9.62 -28.40
C PRO A 251 24.77 9.12 -27.48
N LEU A 252 24.53 9.09 -26.17
CA LEU A 252 25.51 8.71 -25.14
C LEU A 252 25.32 7.29 -24.63
N TYR A 253 24.21 6.63 -24.96
CA TYR A 253 23.93 5.28 -24.44
C TYR A 253 24.73 4.20 -25.16
N THR A 254 25.18 3.23 -24.37
CA THR A 254 25.59 1.93 -24.87
C THR A 254 24.34 1.07 -25.02
N ILE A 255 23.93 0.79 -26.26
CA ILE A 255 22.72 0.01 -26.59
C ILE A 255 23.15 -1.36 -27.08
N LYS A 256 22.94 -2.38 -26.23
CA LYS A 256 23.17 -3.79 -26.58
C LYS A 256 22.06 -4.32 -27.48
N LYS A 257 22.39 -5.29 -28.32
CA LYS A 257 21.40 -6.03 -29.13
C LYS A 257 20.59 -6.97 -28.21
N PRO A 258 19.34 -7.31 -28.57
CA PRO A 258 18.56 -8.28 -27.80
C PRO A 258 19.28 -9.65 -27.75
N GLU A 259 19.48 -10.19 -26.54
CA GLU A 259 20.20 -11.44 -26.27
C GLU A 259 19.22 -12.52 -25.80
N GLY A 260 18.62 -13.26 -26.75
CA GLY A 260 17.86 -14.50 -26.49
C GLY A 260 16.60 -14.36 -25.60
N ASN A 261 15.80 -15.43 -25.53
CA ASN A 261 14.59 -15.48 -24.71
C ASN A 261 14.76 -16.51 -23.58
N ILE A 262 15.59 -16.18 -22.59
CA ILE A 262 15.87 -17.05 -21.43
C ILE A 262 14.57 -17.42 -20.70
N MET A 263 13.64 -16.46 -20.56
CA MET A 263 12.30 -16.70 -20.01
C MET A 263 11.52 -17.74 -20.84
N GLY A 264 11.57 -17.62 -22.17
CA GLY A 264 10.95 -18.55 -23.09
C GLY A 264 11.57 -19.94 -23.04
N GLU A 265 12.89 -20.04 -22.92
CA GLU A 265 13.58 -21.32 -22.73
C GLU A 265 13.23 -21.97 -21.39
N PHE A 266 13.15 -21.20 -20.32
CA PHE A 266 12.70 -21.65 -19.00
C PHE A 266 11.31 -22.30 -19.06
N PHE A 267 10.30 -21.61 -19.62
CA PHE A 267 8.95 -22.16 -19.73
C PHE A 267 8.85 -23.33 -20.71
N LYS A 268 9.59 -23.29 -21.83
CA LYS A 268 9.64 -24.41 -22.79
C LYS A 268 10.28 -25.66 -22.17
N CYS A 269 11.33 -25.50 -21.37
CA CYS A 269 11.98 -26.60 -20.67
C CYS A 269 11.00 -27.27 -19.70
N ILE A 270 10.30 -26.48 -18.87
CA ILE A 270 9.29 -26.97 -17.93
C ILE A 270 8.14 -27.67 -18.67
N GLY A 271 7.54 -27.02 -19.67
CA GLY A 271 6.41 -27.57 -20.42
C GLY A 271 6.77 -28.85 -21.17
N HIS A 272 7.97 -28.92 -21.74
CA HIS A 272 8.47 -30.13 -22.42
C HIS A 272 8.71 -31.28 -21.43
N ALA A 273 9.33 -30.99 -20.27
CA ALA A 273 9.51 -31.99 -19.21
C ALA A 273 8.17 -32.57 -18.72
N ILE A 274 7.17 -31.71 -18.47
CA ILE A 274 5.83 -32.12 -18.02
C ILE A 274 5.14 -32.98 -19.09
N ASN A 275 5.11 -32.52 -20.35
CA ASN A 275 4.51 -33.25 -21.46
C ASN A 275 5.15 -34.63 -21.65
N ARG A 276 6.48 -34.71 -21.57
CA ARG A 276 7.21 -35.96 -21.72
C ARG A 276 7.03 -36.88 -20.51
N ARG A 277 6.94 -36.35 -19.30
CA ARG A 277 6.57 -37.13 -18.10
C ARG A 277 5.20 -37.80 -18.24
N PHE A 278 4.21 -37.11 -18.80
CA PHE A 278 2.88 -37.69 -19.02
C PHE A 278 2.84 -38.72 -20.17
N LYS A 279 3.69 -38.56 -21.19
CA LYS A 279 3.77 -39.48 -22.34
C LYS A 279 4.63 -40.73 -22.06
N SER A 280 5.71 -40.60 -21.29
CA SER A 280 6.60 -41.70 -20.93
C SER A 280 6.09 -42.46 -19.69
N LYS A 281 5.00 -43.23 -19.83
CA LYS A 281 4.55 -44.14 -18.77
C LYS A 281 5.58 -45.26 -18.54
N GLY A 282 6.26 -45.25 -17.40
CA GLY A 282 7.17 -46.33 -16.95
C GLY A 282 8.66 -45.98 -16.93
N GLU A 283 9.06 -44.84 -17.49
CA GLU A 283 10.44 -44.34 -17.42
C GLU A 283 10.66 -43.65 -16.06
N LYS A 284 11.61 -44.14 -15.25
CA LYS A 284 11.98 -43.49 -13.98
C LYS A 284 13.19 -42.59 -14.19
N ARG A 285 13.09 -41.34 -13.72
CA ARG A 285 14.18 -40.36 -13.68
C ARG A 285 14.29 -39.84 -12.24
N ASP A 286 15.48 -39.42 -11.82
CA ASP A 286 15.74 -38.95 -10.46
C ASP A 286 14.95 -37.68 -10.12
N HIS A 287 14.85 -36.75 -11.07
CA HIS A 287 13.99 -35.58 -10.97
C HIS A 287 13.04 -35.49 -12.19
N TRP A 288 11.83 -34.98 -11.98
CA TRP A 288 10.82 -34.86 -13.04
C TRP A 288 11.22 -33.91 -14.17
N LEU A 289 12.15 -33.00 -13.92
CA LEU A 289 12.69 -32.09 -14.95
C LEU A 289 13.71 -32.77 -15.87
N ASP A 290 14.28 -33.92 -15.48
CA ASP A 290 15.26 -34.64 -16.32
C ASP A 290 14.63 -35.27 -17.57
N PHE A 291 13.30 -35.30 -17.65
CA PHE A 291 12.58 -35.64 -18.86
C PHE A 291 12.79 -34.63 -19.99
N ALA A 292 13.37 -33.46 -19.74
CA ALA A 292 13.76 -32.48 -20.76
C ALA A 292 15.16 -32.71 -21.37
N SER A 293 15.92 -33.68 -20.86
CA SER A 293 17.31 -33.95 -21.27
C SER A 293 17.49 -34.41 -22.72
N ASP A 294 16.38 -34.74 -23.40
CA ASP A 294 16.35 -35.08 -24.82
C ASP A 294 16.47 -33.86 -25.74
N LYS A 295 16.08 -32.67 -25.25
CA LYS A 295 15.95 -31.46 -26.05
C LYS A 295 16.76 -30.29 -25.50
N PHE A 296 16.96 -30.25 -24.19
CA PHE A 296 17.63 -29.15 -23.50
C PHE A 296 18.94 -29.63 -22.89
N ASP A 297 19.90 -28.71 -22.80
CA ASP A 297 21.21 -28.98 -22.22
C ASP A 297 21.10 -29.22 -20.71
N LYS A 298 22.04 -30.01 -20.18
CA LYS A 298 22.04 -30.37 -18.75
C LYS A 298 22.20 -29.15 -17.85
N GLN A 299 22.92 -28.11 -18.29
CA GLN A 299 23.14 -26.90 -17.50
C GLN A 299 21.83 -26.13 -17.33
N LEU A 300 21.10 -25.88 -18.42
CA LEU A 300 19.80 -25.22 -18.38
C LEU A 300 18.80 -25.99 -17.49
N ILE A 301 18.77 -27.32 -17.58
CA ILE A 301 17.91 -28.15 -16.72
C ILE A 301 18.29 -27.96 -15.24
N GLN A 302 19.57 -27.94 -14.90
CA GLN A 302 20.02 -27.69 -13.52
C GLN A 302 19.68 -26.27 -13.06
N ASP A 303 19.87 -25.27 -13.92
CA ASP A 303 19.54 -23.88 -13.63
C ASP A 303 18.04 -23.71 -13.35
N VAL A 304 17.18 -24.34 -14.17
CA VAL A 304 15.73 -24.37 -13.97
C VAL A 304 15.36 -25.07 -12.66
N LYS A 305 16.02 -26.19 -12.30
CA LYS A 305 15.81 -26.85 -10.98
C LYS A 305 16.13 -25.90 -9.82
N ARG A 306 17.23 -25.15 -9.89
CA ARG A 306 17.64 -24.17 -8.85
C ARG A 306 16.59 -23.07 -8.71
N VAL A 307 16.14 -22.48 -9.82
CA VAL A 307 15.10 -21.45 -9.82
C VAL A 307 13.78 -21.97 -9.24
N LEU A 308 13.36 -23.19 -9.62
CA LEU A 308 12.12 -23.79 -9.09
C LEU A 308 12.22 -24.12 -7.60
N ALA A 309 13.41 -24.48 -7.09
CA ALA A 309 13.61 -24.69 -5.66
C ALA A 309 13.46 -23.39 -4.86
N VAL A 310 13.97 -22.26 -5.37
CA VAL A 310 13.76 -20.94 -4.76
C VAL A 310 12.29 -20.51 -4.86
N ALA A 311 11.69 -20.64 -6.05
CA ALA A 311 10.30 -20.29 -6.29
C ALA A 311 9.34 -21.10 -5.40
N PHE A 312 9.66 -22.35 -5.08
CA PHE A 312 8.90 -23.16 -4.12
C PHE A 312 8.88 -22.49 -2.75
N VAL A 313 10.02 -22.07 -2.20
CA VAL A 313 10.08 -21.36 -0.91
C VAL A 313 9.34 -20.01 -0.95
N PHE A 314 9.14 -19.44 -2.14
CA PHE A 314 8.42 -18.18 -2.30
C PHE A 314 6.90 -18.31 -2.24
N ILE A 315 6.32 -19.51 -2.29
CA ILE A 315 4.86 -19.72 -2.32
C ILE A 315 4.11 -18.97 -1.20
N PRO A 316 4.58 -18.90 0.06
CA PRO A 316 3.87 -18.18 1.13
C PRO A 316 4.14 -16.67 1.16
N LEU A 317 5.18 -16.19 0.45
CA LEU A 317 5.60 -14.79 0.48
C LEU A 317 4.61 -13.78 -0.13
N PRO A 318 3.68 -14.12 -1.05
CA PRO A 318 2.66 -13.19 -1.52
C PRO A 318 1.83 -12.60 -0.38
N VAL A 319 1.61 -13.37 0.70
CA VAL A 319 0.85 -12.90 1.87
C VAL A 319 1.52 -11.68 2.52
N PHE A 320 2.85 -11.54 2.46
CA PHE A 320 3.52 -10.31 2.91
C PHE A 320 3.05 -9.10 2.13
N TRP A 321 3.01 -9.19 0.80
CA TRP A 321 2.62 -8.07 -0.05
C TRP A 321 1.13 -7.77 0.04
N ALA A 322 0.30 -8.79 0.28
CA ALA A 322 -1.13 -8.62 0.59
C ALA A 322 -1.33 -7.68 1.79
N LEU A 323 -0.63 -7.94 2.90
CA LEU A 323 -0.69 -7.07 4.08
C LEU A 323 0.02 -5.72 3.84
N TYR A 324 1.24 -5.76 3.28
CA TYR A 324 2.08 -4.57 3.14
C TYR A 324 1.45 -3.49 2.25
N ASP A 325 0.82 -3.87 1.13
CA ASP A 325 0.28 -2.90 0.18
C ASP A 325 -1.03 -2.23 0.66
N GLN A 326 -1.65 -2.71 1.75
CA GLN A 326 -2.81 -2.05 2.36
C GLN A 326 -2.51 -0.68 2.98
N GLN A 327 -1.24 -0.35 3.13
CA GLN A 327 -0.79 1.00 3.48
C GLN A 327 -1.38 2.09 2.57
N GLY A 328 -1.66 1.76 1.31
CA GLY A 328 -2.26 2.69 0.35
C GLY A 328 -3.79 2.66 0.29
N SER A 329 -4.43 1.68 0.94
CA SER A 329 -5.87 1.46 0.91
C SER A 329 -6.47 1.48 2.31
N ARG A 330 -6.59 0.34 2.99
CA ARG A 330 -7.26 0.23 4.30
C ARG A 330 -6.65 1.12 5.37
N TRP A 331 -5.33 1.28 5.40
CA TRP A 331 -4.69 2.20 6.36
C TRP A 331 -4.92 3.67 6.01
N THR A 332 -5.07 3.99 4.71
CA THR A 332 -5.50 5.34 4.30
C THR A 332 -6.92 5.62 4.78
N PHE A 333 -7.86 4.67 4.64
CA PHE A 333 -9.23 4.81 5.16
C PHE A 333 -9.30 4.81 6.69
N GLN A 334 -8.47 4.01 7.37
CA GLN A 334 -8.32 4.11 8.82
C GLN A 334 -7.87 5.53 9.22
N ALA A 335 -6.92 6.11 8.49
CA ALA A 335 -6.40 7.45 8.74
C ALA A 335 -7.43 8.58 8.49
N THR A 336 -8.41 8.42 7.59
CA THR A 336 -9.45 9.45 7.37
C THR A 336 -10.37 9.63 8.57
N ARG A 337 -10.43 8.62 9.45
CA ARG A 337 -11.26 8.63 10.67
C ARG A 337 -10.50 9.03 11.93
N MET A 338 -9.26 9.50 11.76
CA MET A 338 -8.40 9.96 12.84
C MET A 338 -8.30 11.49 12.84
N ASN A 339 -7.87 12.06 13.97
CA ASN A 339 -7.59 13.47 14.09
C ASN A 339 -6.15 13.78 13.64
N GLY A 340 -6.03 14.45 12.50
CA GLY A 340 -4.78 14.89 11.89
C GLY A 340 -4.23 16.21 12.42
N ASP A 341 -4.92 16.89 13.34
CA ASP A 341 -4.46 18.15 13.91
C ASP A 341 -3.25 17.94 14.85
N LEU A 342 -2.14 18.61 14.53
CA LEU A 342 -0.91 18.63 15.32
C LEU A 342 -0.67 19.99 16.01
N GLY A 343 -1.71 20.82 16.15
CA GLY A 343 -1.66 22.11 16.84
C GLY A 343 -1.10 23.27 15.99
N GLY A 344 -1.19 23.17 14.66
CA GLY A 344 -0.71 24.19 13.72
C GLY A 344 -0.42 23.68 12.30
N PHE A 345 -0.47 22.36 12.11
CA PHE A 345 -0.46 21.71 10.81
C PHE A 345 -1.41 20.51 10.88
N VAL A 346 -2.31 20.41 9.91
CA VAL A 346 -3.20 19.25 9.77
C VAL A 346 -2.53 18.27 8.81
N LEU A 347 -2.15 17.10 9.34
CA LEU A 347 -1.58 16.02 8.55
C LEU A 347 -2.70 15.30 7.79
N LYS A 348 -2.59 15.23 6.46
CA LYS A 348 -3.62 14.57 5.64
C LYS A 348 -3.51 13.03 5.77
N PRO A 349 -4.63 12.29 5.70
CA PRO A 349 -4.64 10.83 5.82
C PRO A 349 -3.66 10.11 4.88
N ASP A 350 -3.67 10.49 3.61
CA ASP A 350 -2.81 9.95 2.55
C ASP A 350 -1.32 10.32 2.71
N GLN A 351 -0.99 11.37 3.49
CA GLN A 351 0.40 11.71 3.82
C GLN A 351 1.05 10.72 4.79
N MET A 352 0.28 9.91 5.53
CA MET A 352 0.85 8.90 6.44
C MET A 352 1.74 7.87 5.72
N GLN A 353 1.51 7.68 4.42
CA GLN A 353 2.36 6.82 3.59
C GLN A 353 3.82 7.31 3.50
N ILE A 354 4.14 8.58 3.84
CA ILE A 354 5.52 9.10 3.86
C ILE A 354 6.39 8.41 4.91
N ILE A 355 5.78 7.91 5.98
CA ILE A 355 6.48 7.31 7.10
C ILE A 355 7.30 6.10 6.63
N ASN A 356 6.75 5.29 5.72
CA ASN A 356 7.42 4.11 5.23
C ASN A 356 8.75 4.40 4.48
N PRO A 357 8.81 5.19 3.38
CA PRO A 357 10.07 5.49 2.71
C PRO A 357 11.05 6.26 3.61
N LEU A 358 10.55 7.12 4.51
CA LEU A 358 11.39 7.79 5.51
C LEU A 358 12.07 6.79 6.45
N LEU A 359 11.29 5.84 7.00
CA LEU A 359 11.81 4.80 7.88
C LEU A 359 12.76 3.86 7.14
N ILE A 360 12.50 3.50 5.87
CA ILE A 360 13.44 2.68 5.08
C ILE A 360 14.81 3.35 4.99
N LEU A 361 14.85 4.65 4.68
CA LEU A 361 16.10 5.41 4.57
C LEU A 361 16.90 5.47 5.88
N LEU A 362 16.21 5.38 7.02
CA LEU A 362 16.83 5.36 8.35
C LEU A 362 17.21 3.94 8.82
N LEU A 363 16.30 2.99 8.62
CA LEU A 363 16.41 1.63 9.13
C LEU A 363 17.37 0.78 8.31
N VAL A 364 17.42 0.89 6.98
CA VAL A 364 18.34 0.06 6.17
C VAL A 364 19.80 0.26 6.58
N PRO A 365 20.34 1.49 6.69
CA PRO A 365 21.71 1.70 7.18
C PRO A 365 21.91 1.19 8.62
N LEU A 366 20.93 1.40 9.50
CA LEU A 366 20.98 0.92 10.88
C LEU A 366 21.06 -0.61 10.95
N PHE A 367 20.26 -1.30 10.13
CA PHE A 367 20.23 -2.76 10.08
C PHE A 367 21.55 -3.34 9.58
N GLU A 368 22.10 -2.78 8.48
CA GLU A 368 23.36 -3.25 7.90
C GLU A 368 24.58 -2.90 8.76
N ALA A 369 24.63 -1.69 9.34
CA ALA A 369 25.81 -1.22 10.08
C ALA A 369 25.85 -1.70 11.54
N VAL A 370 24.68 -1.90 12.18
CA VAL A 370 24.60 -2.17 13.62
C VAL A 370 23.93 -3.51 13.90
N ILE A 371 22.69 -3.71 13.43
CA ILE A 371 21.88 -4.86 13.86
C ILE A 371 22.44 -6.17 13.32
N TYR A 372 22.60 -6.33 12.00
CA TYR A 372 23.08 -7.58 11.41
C TYR A 372 24.49 -7.96 11.86
N PRO A 373 25.46 -7.05 12.00
CA PRO A 373 26.77 -7.37 12.59
C PRO A 373 26.69 -7.86 14.04
N CYS A 374 25.84 -7.28 14.88
CA CYS A 374 25.64 -7.72 16.26
C CYS A 374 25.12 -9.16 16.34
N PHE A 375 24.19 -9.53 15.46
CA PHE A 375 23.64 -10.89 15.39
C PHE A 375 24.48 -11.88 14.57
N LYS A 376 25.55 -11.41 13.90
CA LYS A 376 26.45 -12.26 13.12
C LYS A 376 27.19 -13.25 14.03
N LYS A 377 27.54 -12.83 15.25
CA LYS A 377 28.23 -13.67 16.24
C LYS A 377 27.37 -14.80 16.79
N SER A 378 26.05 -14.62 16.83
CA SER A 378 25.10 -15.59 17.38
C SER A 378 24.68 -16.68 16.38
N GLY A 379 24.98 -16.54 15.08
CA GLY A 379 24.56 -17.48 14.03
C GLY A 379 23.03 -17.60 13.86
N LEU A 380 22.24 -16.78 14.56
CA LEU A 380 20.79 -16.92 14.68
C LEU A 380 20.03 -16.41 13.44
N LEU A 381 20.57 -15.42 12.72
CA LEU A 381 19.88 -14.73 11.61
C LEU A 381 20.37 -15.18 10.22
N THR A 382 20.05 -16.41 9.82
CA THR A 382 20.17 -16.85 8.41
C THR A 382 19.19 -16.08 7.52
N PRO A 383 19.42 -15.96 6.19
CA PRO A 383 18.53 -15.21 5.30
C PRO A 383 17.06 -15.63 5.39
N LEU A 384 16.78 -16.93 5.37
CA LEU A 384 15.40 -17.44 5.49
C LEU A 384 14.78 -17.13 6.86
N ARG A 385 15.54 -17.15 7.96
CA ARG A 385 15.03 -16.76 9.28
C ARG A 385 14.71 -15.26 9.34
N ARG A 386 15.50 -14.40 8.70
CA ARG A 386 15.21 -12.96 8.60
C ARG A 386 13.92 -12.72 7.83
N ILE A 387 13.72 -13.41 6.70
CA ILE A 387 12.46 -13.35 5.94
C ILE A 387 11.29 -13.80 6.82
N GLY A 388 11.44 -14.90 7.56
CA GLY A 388 10.42 -15.38 8.51
C GLY A 388 10.11 -14.37 9.62
N CYS A 389 11.11 -13.72 10.21
CA CYS A 389 10.90 -12.63 11.16
C CYS A 389 10.13 -11.46 10.53
N GLY A 390 10.44 -11.11 9.27
CA GLY A 390 9.73 -10.08 8.53
C GLY A 390 8.24 -10.39 8.34
N LEU A 391 7.91 -11.66 8.03
CA LEU A 391 6.52 -12.13 7.96
C LEU A 391 5.80 -11.99 9.32
N VAL A 392 6.44 -12.39 10.41
CA VAL A 392 5.87 -12.28 11.76
C VAL A 392 5.61 -10.82 12.14
N LEU A 393 6.55 -9.93 11.86
CA LEU A 393 6.40 -8.50 12.16
C LEU A 393 5.27 -7.88 11.33
N CYS A 394 5.15 -8.24 10.05
CA CYS A 394 4.04 -7.79 9.21
C CYS A 394 2.66 -8.25 9.74
N GLY A 395 2.56 -9.49 10.26
CA GLY A 395 1.34 -9.94 10.95
C GLY A 395 1.07 -9.15 12.23
N LEU A 396 2.12 -8.86 13.01
CA LEU A 396 1.99 -8.07 14.25
C LEU A 396 1.54 -6.63 13.98
N SER A 397 1.98 -5.98 12.89
CA SER A 397 1.50 -4.63 12.55
C SER A 397 -0.01 -4.62 12.27
N PHE A 398 -0.57 -5.71 11.72
CA PHE A 398 -2.02 -5.83 11.51
C PHE A 398 -2.79 -6.10 12.79
N VAL A 399 -2.20 -6.82 13.76
CA VAL A 399 -2.78 -6.94 15.10
C VAL A 399 -2.85 -5.57 15.78
N ILE A 400 -1.79 -4.75 15.66
CA ILE A 400 -1.78 -3.37 16.17
C ILE A 400 -2.86 -2.53 15.48
N SER A 401 -2.96 -2.63 14.15
CA SER A 401 -3.98 -1.94 13.35
C SER A 401 -5.40 -2.33 13.74
N GLY A 402 -5.66 -3.62 14.02
CA GLY A 402 -6.96 -4.09 14.49
C GLY A 402 -7.35 -3.54 15.87
N PHE A 403 -6.40 -3.48 16.81
CA PHE A 403 -6.66 -2.85 18.11
C PHE A 403 -6.86 -1.34 18.01
N LEU A 404 -6.13 -0.67 17.11
CA LEU A 404 -6.35 0.74 16.84
C LEU A 404 -7.74 0.97 16.23
N GLU A 405 -8.18 0.10 15.32
CA GLU A 405 -9.50 0.17 14.69
C GLU A 405 -10.63 0.05 15.73
N ILE A 406 -10.52 -0.91 16.66
CA ILE A 406 -11.48 -1.04 17.78
C ILE A 406 -11.56 0.25 18.62
N ALA A 407 -10.45 0.97 18.77
CA ALA A 407 -10.45 2.24 19.49
C ALA A 407 -11.09 3.39 18.68
N LEU A 408 -11.22 3.25 17.36
CA LEU A 408 -11.83 4.23 16.46
C LEU A 408 -13.33 4.01 16.29
N GLU A 409 -13.80 2.75 16.31
CA GLU A 409 -15.21 2.37 16.12
C GLU A 409 -16.23 3.20 16.92
N PRO A 410 -15.99 3.56 18.20
CA PRO A 410 -16.93 4.41 18.96
C PRO A 410 -17.14 5.82 18.38
N THR A 411 -16.24 6.27 17.51
CA THR A 411 -16.33 7.58 16.83
C THR A 411 -16.89 7.48 15.42
N TYR A 412 -17.22 6.30 14.93
CA TYR A 412 -17.73 6.14 13.56
C TYR A 412 -19.15 6.68 13.45
N ALA A 413 -19.49 7.13 12.24
CA ALA A 413 -20.86 7.43 11.89
C ALA A 413 -21.68 6.15 12.01
N THR A 414 -22.61 6.11 12.95
CA THR A 414 -23.59 5.03 13.06
C THR A 414 -24.71 5.30 12.08
N ILE A 415 -24.59 4.73 10.88
CA ILE A 415 -25.60 4.85 9.84
C ILE A 415 -26.66 3.75 10.08
N PRO A 416 -27.97 4.06 10.13
CA PRO A 416 -29.01 3.05 10.23
C PRO A 416 -28.90 1.99 9.13
N ALA A 417 -29.39 0.77 9.35
CA ALA A 417 -29.42 -0.23 8.29
C ALA A 417 -30.35 0.20 7.12
N ASP A 418 -30.15 -0.37 5.92
CA ASP A 418 -30.98 -0.07 4.75
C ASP A 418 -32.48 -0.20 5.05
N GLY A 419 -33.23 0.90 4.78
CA GLY A 419 -34.66 0.96 5.07
C GLY A 419 -35.01 1.19 6.55
N ARG A 420 -34.03 1.61 7.36
CA ARG A 420 -34.22 2.09 8.73
C ARG A 420 -33.85 3.57 8.87
N MET A 421 -34.26 4.17 9.99
CA MET A 421 -34.02 5.58 10.29
C MET A 421 -33.44 5.83 11.68
N GLN A 422 -32.91 7.03 11.87
CA GLN A 422 -32.52 7.62 13.15
C GLN A 422 -33.42 8.83 13.47
N LEU A 423 -33.84 8.95 14.73
CA LEU A 423 -34.52 10.12 15.28
C LEU A 423 -33.66 10.79 16.35
N ASN A 424 -33.46 12.10 16.23
CA ASN A 424 -32.74 12.92 17.20
C ASN A 424 -33.74 13.80 17.94
N PHE A 425 -34.00 13.51 19.21
CA PHE A 425 -34.88 14.32 20.06
C PHE A 425 -34.05 15.42 20.72
N ILE A 426 -34.40 16.68 20.46
CA ILE A 426 -33.67 17.85 20.94
C ILE A 426 -34.56 18.62 21.92
N ASN A 427 -34.18 18.66 23.19
CA ASN A 427 -34.88 19.42 24.22
C ASN A 427 -34.28 20.82 24.36
N THR A 428 -34.96 21.84 23.84
CA THR A 428 -34.51 23.24 23.93
C THR A 428 -34.90 23.92 25.24
N LEU A 429 -35.65 23.23 26.11
CA LEU A 429 -36.10 23.81 27.37
C LEU A 429 -35.00 23.79 28.44
N PRO A 430 -35.01 24.75 29.38
CA PRO A 430 -34.09 24.80 30.52
C PRO A 430 -34.42 23.77 31.61
N CYS A 431 -35.27 22.78 31.33
CA CYS A 431 -35.71 21.73 32.25
C CYS A 431 -35.74 20.35 31.57
N GLN A 432 -35.81 19.28 32.36
CA GLN A 432 -35.89 17.91 31.84
C GLN A 432 -37.27 17.60 31.25
N VAL A 433 -37.29 16.98 30.07
CA VAL A 433 -38.49 16.51 29.38
C VAL A 433 -38.46 15.00 29.25
N ASN A 434 -39.56 14.34 29.56
CA ASN A 434 -39.74 12.92 29.29
C ASN A 434 -40.52 12.75 27.98
N VAL A 435 -40.01 11.90 27.08
CA VAL A 435 -40.59 11.65 25.75
C VAL A 435 -40.96 10.18 25.65
N THR A 436 -42.24 9.90 25.42
CA THR A 436 -42.69 8.57 25.00
C THR A 436 -42.83 8.59 23.48
N TYR A 437 -42.19 7.64 22.82
CA TYR A 437 -42.33 7.46 21.38
C TYR A 437 -42.82 6.04 21.05
N ARG A 438 -43.60 5.94 19.99
CA ARG A 438 -44.15 4.69 19.46
C ARG A 438 -43.84 4.59 17.98
N VAL A 439 -43.14 3.53 17.64
CA VAL A 439 -42.82 3.10 16.27
C VAL A 439 -43.18 1.62 16.16
N THR A 440 -43.46 1.14 14.95
CA THR A 440 -44.01 -0.20 14.67
C THR A 440 -43.31 -1.35 15.38
N ASP A 441 -41.99 -1.30 15.46
CA ASP A 441 -41.13 -2.34 15.98
C ASP A 441 -40.50 -2.01 17.35
N LYS A 442 -40.55 -0.74 17.78
CA LYS A 442 -39.92 -0.27 19.01
C LYS A 442 -40.70 0.87 19.66
N ASN A 443 -41.06 0.67 20.92
CA ASN A 443 -41.58 1.71 21.81
C ASN A 443 -40.54 2.02 22.87
N GLY A 444 -40.44 3.27 23.29
CA GLY A 444 -39.51 3.65 24.34
C GLY A 444 -39.90 4.94 25.04
N ASP A 445 -39.33 5.09 26.22
CA ASP A 445 -39.40 6.31 27.01
C ASP A 445 -37.98 6.86 27.13
N LEU A 446 -37.81 8.15 26.84
CA LEU A 446 -36.56 8.88 26.95
C LEU A 446 -36.72 9.97 28.00
N SER A 447 -35.65 10.23 28.74
CA SER A 447 -35.60 11.36 29.67
C SER A 447 -34.47 12.29 29.25
N ILE A 448 -34.83 13.42 28.65
CA ILE A 448 -33.90 14.35 28.02
C ILE A 448 -33.70 15.52 28.98
N LYS A 449 -32.47 15.68 29.47
CA LYS A 449 -32.12 16.77 30.39
C LYS A 449 -32.31 18.14 29.73
N ALA A 450 -32.34 19.18 30.56
CA ALA A 450 -32.36 20.58 30.13
C ALA A 450 -31.27 20.86 29.10
N ASN A 451 -31.63 21.49 27.99
CA ASN A 451 -30.69 21.88 26.92
C ASN A 451 -29.82 20.72 26.40
N LYS A 452 -30.41 19.53 26.26
CA LYS A 452 -29.73 18.32 25.80
C LYS A 452 -30.54 17.60 24.72
N TYR A 453 -29.94 16.58 24.14
CA TYR A 453 -30.54 15.77 23.09
C TYR A 453 -30.28 14.29 23.38
N GLU A 454 -31.14 13.43 22.84
CA GLU A 454 -31.01 11.98 22.86
C GLU A 454 -31.38 11.44 21.47
N PHE A 455 -30.77 10.35 21.04
CA PHE A 455 -31.04 9.75 19.73
C PHE A 455 -31.53 8.32 19.85
N VAL A 456 -32.38 7.93 18.90
CA VAL A 456 -32.87 6.56 18.73
C VAL A 456 -32.61 6.12 17.30
N GLN A 457 -31.92 5.00 17.14
CA GLN A 457 -31.50 4.48 15.84
C GLN A 457 -32.19 3.16 15.48
N ASP A 458 -32.01 2.76 14.22
CA ASP A 458 -32.49 1.52 13.62
C ASP A 458 -34.01 1.32 13.75
N LEU A 459 -34.77 2.38 13.53
CA LEU A 459 -36.24 2.35 13.52
C LEU A 459 -36.76 1.95 12.14
N GLU A 460 -37.79 1.11 12.04
CA GLU A 460 -38.38 0.73 10.75
C GLU A 460 -38.96 1.92 10.00
N ALA A 461 -38.60 2.07 8.71
CA ALA A 461 -38.99 3.20 7.88
C ALA A 461 -40.28 3.00 7.07
N ASP A 462 -41.28 2.27 7.60
CA ASP A 462 -42.50 1.91 6.87
C ASP A 462 -43.83 2.38 7.51
N GLN A 463 -43.81 3.12 8.63
CA GLN A 463 -45.04 3.61 9.29
C GLN A 463 -44.84 4.93 10.08
N ASP A 464 -45.98 5.50 10.50
CA ASP A 464 -46.10 6.73 11.27
C ASP A 464 -45.44 6.65 12.64
N ILE A 465 -44.65 7.68 12.95
CA ILE A 465 -43.97 7.87 14.23
C ILE A 465 -44.88 8.71 15.13
N PHE A 466 -45.24 8.17 16.29
CA PHE A 466 -45.99 8.91 17.30
C PHE A 466 -45.04 9.26 18.44
N ALA A 467 -44.80 10.55 18.68
CA ALA A 467 -44.05 11.01 19.85
C ALA A 467 -44.91 11.94 20.70
N SER A 468 -44.83 11.78 22.02
CA SER A 468 -45.46 12.63 23.01
C SER A 468 -44.45 12.98 24.10
N ALA A 469 -44.38 14.26 24.46
CA ALA A 469 -43.48 14.76 25.49
C ALA A 469 -44.30 15.26 26.69
N PHE A 470 -43.78 15.06 27.89
CA PHE A 470 -44.37 15.51 29.13
C PHE A 470 -43.29 15.93 30.13
N LEU A 471 -43.64 16.87 31.00
CA LEU A 471 -42.79 17.38 32.05
C LEU A 471 -43.13 16.71 33.38
N GLU A 472 -42.13 16.30 34.13
CA GLU A 472 -42.33 15.61 35.42
C GLU A 472 -42.50 16.59 36.59
N ASN A 473 -41.89 17.79 36.50
CA ASN A 473 -41.98 18.86 37.49
C ASN A 473 -42.26 20.21 36.83
N ALA A 474 -43.16 21.01 37.43
CA ALA A 474 -43.60 22.32 36.93
C ALA A 474 -42.56 23.46 37.07
N ASP A 475 -41.32 23.14 37.47
CA ASP A 475 -40.28 24.14 37.78
C ASP A 475 -39.49 24.63 36.54
N CYS A 476 -40.08 24.55 35.34
CA CYS A 476 -39.48 25.10 34.10
C CYS A 476 -39.60 26.64 34.00
N GLY A 477 -39.63 27.34 35.14
CA GLY A 477 -39.85 28.78 35.26
C GLY A 477 -41.32 29.17 35.49
N SER A 478 -41.55 30.22 36.27
CA SER A 478 -42.85 30.65 36.83
C SER A 478 -43.84 31.28 35.82
N TYR A 479 -43.66 31.05 34.52
CA TYR A 479 -44.43 31.67 33.43
C TYR A 479 -45.20 30.66 32.57
N LEU A 480 -44.93 29.35 32.69
CA LEU A 480 -45.55 28.33 31.86
C LEU A 480 -46.75 27.67 32.57
N GLN A 481 -47.97 28.01 32.15
CA GLN A 481 -49.19 27.28 32.55
C GLN A 481 -49.46 26.15 31.55
N PHE A 482 -49.17 24.92 31.92
CA PHE A 482 -49.30 23.75 31.05
C PHE A 482 -50.64 23.04 31.18
N ASN A 483 -51.36 22.83 30.07
CA ASN A 483 -52.50 21.92 29.98
C ASN A 483 -52.52 21.24 28.61
N GLY A 484 -52.28 19.93 28.55
CA GLY A 484 -52.58 19.09 27.37
C GLY A 484 -51.38 18.64 26.53
N GLY A 485 -51.44 17.40 26.03
CA GLY A 485 -50.49 16.81 25.09
C GLY A 485 -51.03 16.85 23.65
N PHE A 486 -50.11 16.94 22.68
CA PHE A 486 -50.39 17.00 21.24
C PHE A 486 -49.81 15.78 20.48
N SER A 487 -50.35 15.51 19.29
CA SER A 487 -49.97 14.42 18.38
C SER A 487 -49.21 14.97 17.19
N THR A 488 -47.94 14.60 17.02
CA THR A 488 -47.24 14.83 15.74
C THR A 488 -47.98 14.07 14.63
N GLY A 489 -48.39 14.74 13.56
CA GLY A 489 -49.06 14.12 12.41
C GLY A 489 -48.26 12.99 11.75
N GLU A 490 -48.95 12.20 10.91
CA GLU A 490 -48.42 11.04 10.15
C GLU A 490 -47.03 11.31 9.53
N VAL A 491 -46.04 10.52 9.93
CA VAL A 491 -44.75 10.41 9.24
C VAL A 491 -44.76 9.13 8.41
N LYS A 492 -45.36 9.18 7.22
CA LYS A 492 -45.26 8.08 6.25
C LYS A 492 -43.88 8.07 5.62
N LEU A 493 -42.95 7.34 6.22
CA LEU A 493 -41.80 6.83 5.50
C LEU A 493 -42.24 5.53 4.83
N GLY A 494 -42.04 5.42 3.51
CA GLY A 494 -42.41 4.23 2.75
C GLY A 494 -41.22 3.30 2.57
N LYS A 495 -41.48 1.99 2.53
CA LYS A 495 -40.52 0.95 2.08
C LYS A 495 -39.69 1.37 0.87
N GLY A 496 -38.35 1.32 1.01
CA GLY A 496 -37.38 1.56 -0.07
C GLY A 496 -36.71 2.94 -0.06
N GLY A 497 -36.81 3.72 1.03
CA GLY A 497 -36.38 5.11 1.09
C GLY A 497 -34.90 5.41 1.44
N GLY A 498 -34.00 4.44 1.51
CA GLY A 498 -32.62 4.65 1.98
C GLY A 498 -32.51 4.83 3.50
N THR A 499 -31.31 5.16 3.99
CA THR A 499 -31.01 5.43 5.41
C THR A 499 -31.23 6.91 5.69
N LYS A 500 -32.04 7.25 6.69
CA LYS A 500 -32.41 8.66 6.97
C LYS A 500 -32.29 9.01 8.43
N GLY A 501 -31.76 10.19 8.73
CA GLY A 501 -31.84 10.79 10.06
C GLY A 501 -32.83 11.95 10.05
N TYR A 502 -33.63 12.09 11.11
CA TYR A 502 -34.52 13.24 11.30
C TYR A 502 -34.38 13.80 12.71
N SER A 503 -34.41 15.12 12.82
CA SER A 503 -34.46 15.79 14.12
C SER A 503 -35.89 16.15 14.51
N ILE A 504 -36.19 15.96 15.79
CA ILE A 504 -37.43 16.30 16.45
C ILE A 504 -37.08 17.32 17.53
N LEU A 505 -37.57 18.53 17.35
CA LEU A 505 -37.42 19.61 18.30
C LEU A 505 -38.55 19.58 19.33
N ILE A 506 -38.20 19.75 20.59
CA ILE A 506 -39.12 19.94 21.70
C ILE A 506 -38.89 21.34 22.25
N THR A 507 -39.88 22.21 22.04
CA THR A 507 -39.82 23.63 22.38
C THR A 507 -41.12 24.05 23.08
N GLU A 508 -41.17 25.28 23.57
CA GLU A 508 -42.38 25.86 24.16
C GLU A 508 -42.89 26.99 23.27
N ARG A 509 -44.21 27.04 23.08
CA ARG A 509 -44.90 28.09 22.32
C ARG A 509 -46.22 28.43 22.96
N GLU A 510 -46.48 29.72 23.15
CA GLU A 510 -47.74 30.23 23.72
C GLU A 510 -48.12 29.61 25.08
N ASN A 511 -47.12 29.20 25.87
CA ASN A 511 -47.18 28.43 27.11
C ASN A 511 -47.57 26.94 26.95
N GLU A 512 -47.50 26.40 25.75
CA GLU A 512 -47.73 24.98 25.44
C GLU A 512 -46.45 24.29 24.96
N LEU A 513 -46.29 23.02 25.36
CA LEU A 513 -45.19 22.18 24.90
C LEU A 513 -45.44 21.75 23.46
N THR A 514 -44.55 22.13 22.56
CA THR A 514 -44.63 21.80 21.13
C THR A 514 -43.53 20.82 20.73
N ILE A 515 -43.90 19.81 19.95
CA ILE A 515 -42.96 18.84 19.36
C ILE A 515 -43.04 18.97 17.85
N THR A 516 -41.92 19.23 17.20
CA THR A 516 -41.88 19.48 15.75
C THR A 516 -40.81 18.63 15.10
N ARG A 517 -41.21 17.85 14.09
CA ARG A 517 -40.27 17.15 13.21
C ARG A 517 -39.73 18.11 12.16
N LEU A 518 -38.41 18.16 11.98
CA LEU A 518 -37.79 18.90 10.90
C LEU A 518 -37.91 18.13 9.58
N ASN A 519 -38.06 18.84 8.46
CA ASN A 519 -38.34 18.22 7.16
C ASN A 519 -37.10 17.70 6.42
N ASN A 520 -35.96 18.33 6.63
CA ASN A 520 -34.72 17.95 5.96
C ASN A 520 -34.05 16.78 6.71
N GLU A 521 -33.32 15.99 5.94
CA GLU A 521 -32.57 14.85 6.45
C GLU A 521 -31.30 15.31 7.17
N GLU A 522 -30.95 14.60 8.23
CA GLU A 522 -29.68 14.80 8.94
C GLU A 522 -28.53 14.16 8.16
N GLN A 523 -27.42 14.88 8.07
CA GLN A 523 -26.17 14.31 7.59
C GLN A 523 -25.58 13.47 8.72
N LEU A 524 -25.69 12.14 8.60
CA LEU A 524 -25.13 11.21 9.58
C LEU A 524 -23.66 10.87 9.26
N ASP A 525 -23.29 10.88 7.99
CA ASP A 525 -21.94 10.54 7.58
C ASP A 525 -20.97 11.73 7.73
N LYS A 526 -19.72 11.41 8.05
CA LYS A 526 -18.66 12.41 8.18
C LYS A 526 -18.27 12.94 6.81
N SER A 527 -17.68 14.12 6.76
CA SER A 527 -17.12 14.62 5.51
C SER A 527 -15.97 13.73 5.04
N ASP A 528 -15.91 13.40 3.74
CA ASP A 528 -14.81 12.62 3.19
C ASP A 528 -13.44 13.32 3.25
N THR A 529 -13.41 14.66 3.39
CA THR A 529 -12.17 15.44 3.60
C THR A 529 -11.75 15.45 5.07
N GLY A 530 -12.63 15.00 5.97
CA GLY A 530 -12.46 15.09 7.41
C GLY A 530 -12.85 16.45 7.99
N ASP A 531 -13.27 17.42 7.17
CA ASP A 531 -13.67 18.73 7.71
C ASP A 531 -14.94 18.61 8.57
N PRO A 532 -15.03 19.37 9.68
CA PRO A 532 -16.27 19.47 10.43
C PRO A 532 -17.41 20.03 9.57
N SER A 533 -18.57 19.39 9.62
CA SER A 533 -19.79 19.86 8.96
C SER A 533 -20.71 20.54 9.96
N VAL A 534 -21.16 21.75 9.64
CA VAL A 534 -22.04 22.53 10.52
C VAL A 534 -23.30 22.92 9.76
N ALA A 535 -24.44 22.78 10.44
CA ALA A 535 -25.71 23.30 10.00
C ALA A 535 -26.48 23.92 11.17
N PHE A 536 -27.40 24.81 10.87
CA PHE A 536 -28.14 25.57 11.86
C PHE A 536 -29.62 25.25 11.85
N PHE A 537 -30.20 25.46 13.02
CA PHE A 537 -31.63 25.48 13.29
C PHE A 537 -31.92 26.76 14.06
N VAL A 538 -32.92 27.53 13.63
CA VAL A 538 -33.33 28.79 14.28
C VAL A 538 -34.79 28.70 14.68
N ASP A 539 -35.07 28.90 15.96
CA ASP A 539 -36.41 29.06 16.55
C ASP A 539 -36.54 30.49 17.06
N ASP A 540 -37.09 31.36 16.20
CA ASP A 540 -37.33 32.78 16.49
C ASP A 540 -38.77 33.16 16.15
N ASN A 541 -39.60 33.33 17.17
CA ASN A 541 -41.01 33.70 17.01
C ASN A 541 -41.25 35.19 16.67
N THR A 542 -40.20 36.01 16.55
CA THR A 542 -40.35 37.46 16.32
C THR A 542 -40.37 37.89 14.85
N PHE A 543 -39.97 37.01 13.93
CA PHE A 543 -39.98 37.29 12.49
C PHE A 543 -41.17 36.62 11.80
N GLN A 544 -41.97 37.42 11.08
CA GLN A 544 -43.05 36.93 10.22
C GLN A 544 -42.54 36.52 8.83
N GLU A 545 -41.32 36.94 8.46
CA GLU A 545 -40.68 36.58 7.20
C GLU A 545 -39.16 36.49 7.44
N TYR A 546 -38.56 35.34 7.14
CA TYR A 546 -37.13 35.07 7.31
C TYR A 546 -36.29 35.51 6.10
N ALA A 547 -36.94 36.10 5.09
CA ALA A 547 -36.29 36.55 3.87
C ALA A 547 -35.28 37.68 4.17
N GLY A 548 -34.02 37.46 3.78
CA GLY A 548 -32.90 38.38 3.94
C GLY A 548 -32.10 38.18 5.24
N LEU A 549 -32.49 37.22 6.09
CA LEU A 549 -31.73 36.89 7.30
C LEU A 549 -30.64 35.86 7.01
N ASN A 550 -29.54 35.93 7.75
CA ASN A 550 -28.44 34.99 7.66
C ASN A 550 -27.85 34.67 9.03
N ILE A 551 -27.11 33.57 9.08
CA ILE A 551 -26.22 33.23 10.18
C ILE A 551 -24.81 33.34 9.66
N THR A 552 -23.96 34.04 10.40
CA THR A 552 -22.55 34.18 10.06
C THR A 552 -21.69 33.59 11.17
N MET A 553 -20.80 32.68 10.79
CA MET A 553 -19.72 32.17 11.64
C MET A 553 -18.44 32.91 11.30
N ARG A 554 -17.84 33.63 12.28
CA ARG A 554 -16.57 34.33 12.08
C ARG A 554 -15.49 33.78 12.99
N GLN A 555 -14.32 33.50 12.42
CA GLN A 555 -13.11 33.19 13.17
C GLN A 555 -11.97 34.09 12.69
N GLU A 556 -11.38 34.85 13.62
CA GLU A 556 -10.18 35.62 13.37
C GLU A 556 -8.94 34.89 13.89
N THR A 557 -8.04 34.51 12.97
CA THR A 557 -6.70 34.04 13.32
C THR A 557 -5.67 35.14 13.04
N LYS A 558 -4.45 35.00 13.59
CA LYS A 558 -3.36 35.98 13.35
C LYS A 558 -2.98 36.17 11.86
N LYS A 559 -3.43 35.28 10.96
CA LYS A 559 -3.02 35.26 9.54
C LYS A 559 -4.19 35.31 8.54
N LYS A 560 -5.40 34.87 8.94
CA LYS A 560 -6.59 34.75 8.08
C LYS A 560 -7.86 34.97 8.89
N THR A 561 -8.87 35.56 8.26
CA THR A 561 -10.25 35.60 8.76
C THR A 561 -11.06 34.59 7.98
N TYR A 562 -11.77 33.73 8.69
CA TYR A 562 -12.72 32.77 8.12
C TYR A 562 -14.13 33.25 8.39
N GLU A 563 -14.95 33.28 7.35
CA GLU A 563 -16.34 33.71 7.42
C GLU A 563 -17.20 32.74 6.62
N TYR A 564 -18.18 32.13 7.28
CA TYR A 564 -19.17 31.22 6.67
C TYR A 564 -20.55 31.84 6.83
N ILE A 565 -21.30 31.96 5.74
CA ILE A 565 -22.62 32.59 5.69
C ILE A 565 -23.65 31.54 5.30
N TYR A 566 -24.66 31.40 6.14
CA TYR A 566 -25.79 30.51 5.92
C TYR A 566 -27.05 31.37 5.70
N ASP A 567 -27.53 31.39 4.47
CA ASP A 567 -28.75 32.12 4.11
C ASP A 567 -29.99 31.38 4.60
N LEU A 568 -30.92 32.13 5.20
CA LEU A 568 -32.20 31.61 5.72
C LEU A 568 -33.34 31.70 4.69
N ASN A 569 -33.02 32.10 3.46
CA ASN A 569 -33.98 32.31 2.36
C ASN A 569 -34.53 31.00 1.77
N ASP A 570 -33.81 29.89 1.90
CA ASP A 570 -34.02 28.68 1.09
C ASP A 570 -34.43 27.47 1.94
N THR A 571 -35.41 27.67 2.83
CA THR A 571 -35.76 26.64 3.81
C THR A 571 -37.19 26.17 3.62
N ALA A 572 -37.33 25.13 2.80
CA ALA A 572 -38.55 24.36 2.62
C ALA A 572 -38.88 23.55 3.89
N ALA A 573 -39.34 24.20 4.96
CA ALA A 573 -39.69 23.49 6.19
C ALA A 573 -40.90 24.07 6.95
N THR A 574 -41.92 24.56 6.26
CA THR A 574 -43.25 24.68 6.88
C THR A 574 -43.88 23.28 6.92
N THR A 575 -43.88 22.61 8.07
CA THR A 575 -45.11 21.90 8.43
C THR A 575 -46.21 22.96 8.50
N PRO A 576 -47.42 22.72 7.95
CA PRO A 576 -48.49 23.72 7.93
C PRO A 576 -48.94 24.22 9.32
N GLU A 577 -48.36 23.68 10.40
CA GLU A 577 -48.66 23.99 11.80
C GLU A 577 -47.57 24.82 12.49
N VAL A 578 -46.39 25.06 11.90
CA VAL A 578 -45.25 25.72 12.60
C VAL A 578 -44.53 26.74 11.71
N GLU A 579 -45.04 27.98 11.67
CA GLU A 579 -44.63 29.07 10.76
C GLU A 579 -43.32 29.80 11.13
N TYR A 580 -42.56 29.32 12.13
CA TYR A 580 -41.47 30.09 12.78
C TYR A 580 -40.20 29.27 13.05
N ILE A 581 -39.89 28.29 12.20
CA ILE A 581 -38.70 27.44 12.33
C ILE A 581 -37.97 27.42 11.00
N VAL A 582 -36.67 27.66 11.05
CA VAL A 582 -35.81 27.68 9.87
C VAL A 582 -34.61 26.76 10.07
N GLN A 583 -34.23 26.06 9.00
CA GLN A 583 -33.12 25.12 8.98
C GLN A 583 -32.19 25.39 7.80
N THR A 584 -30.88 25.35 8.01
CA THR A 584 -29.89 25.42 6.93
C THR A 584 -29.43 24.02 6.46
N GLU A 585 -28.88 23.97 5.26
CA GLU A 585 -28.06 22.85 4.81
C GLU A 585 -26.72 22.79 5.57
N TYR A 586 -26.09 21.61 5.52
CA TYR A 586 -24.74 21.43 6.04
C TYR A 586 -23.72 22.09 5.12
N GLN A 587 -22.80 22.83 5.72
CA GLN A 587 -21.61 23.33 5.05
C GLN A 587 -20.38 22.85 5.81
N LYS A 588 -19.31 22.53 5.08
CA LYS A 588 -18.01 22.18 5.65
C LYS A 588 -17.33 23.43 6.18
N THR A 589 -16.62 23.28 7.29
CA THR A 589 -15.97 24.38 8.00
C THR A 589 -14.57 23.96 8.45
N GLU A 590 -13.63 24.91 8.57
CA GLU A 590 -12.32 24.60 9.14
C GLU A 590 -12.42 24.38 10.67
N ILE A 591 -11.51 23.57 11.21
CA ILE A 591 -11.38 23.28 12.66
C ILE A 591 -11.17 24.59 13.43
N GLY A 592 -11.89 24.77 14.54
CA GLY A 592 -11.67 25.92 15.40
C GLY A 592 -12.85 26.35 16.25
N THR A 593 -12.72 27.56 16.80
CA THR A 593 -13.77 28.22 17.58
C THR A 593 -14.25 29.44 16.80
N TYR A 594 -15.56 29.55 16.63
CA TYR A 594 -16.21 30.59 15.84
C TYR A 594 -17.12 31.44 16.71
N GLU A 595 -17.13 32.74 16.46
CA GLU A 595 -18.15 33.65 16.96
C GLU A 595 -19.36 33.58 16.03
N LEU A 596 -20.55 33.47 16.63
CA LEU A 596 -21.81 33.31 15.92
C LEU A 596 -22.55 34.63 15.90
N PHE A 597 -23.01 35.01 14.70
CA PHE A 597 -23.84 36.17 14.47
C PHE A 597 -25.15 35.74 13.81
N TYR A 598 -26.28 36.17 14.35
CA TYR A 598 -27.59 36.06 13.73
C TYR A 598 -27.99 37.45 13.26
N ASN A 599 -28.08 37.64 11.93
CA ASN A 599 -28.35 38.94 11.32
C ASN A 599 -27.45 40.07 11.89
N GLU A 600 -26.13 39.85 11.84
CA GLU A 600 -25.07 40.73 12.40
C GLU A 600 -25.11 40.95 13.93
N THR A 601 -26.08 40.35 14.64
CA THR A 601 -26.14 40.43 16.11
C THR A 601 -25.38 39.25 16.71
N PRO A 602 -24.41 39.48 17.62
CA PRO A 602 -23.67 38.38 18.25
C PRO A 602 -24.61 37.56 19.15
N VAL A 603 -24.70 36.25 18.89
CA VAL A 603 -25.59 35.34 19.63
C VAL A 603 -24.85 34.34 20.50
N GLY A 604 -23.56 34.10 20.25
CA GLY A 604 -22.77 33.19 21.05
C GLY A 604 -21.47 32.75 20.38
N LYS A 605 -20.91 31.65 20.86
CA LYS A 605 -19.72 31.02 20.29
C LYS A 605 -19.96 29.54 20.07
N LEU A 606 -19.43 29.02 18.97
CA LEU A 606 -19.31 27.60 18.70
C LEU A 606 -17.87 27.20 19.00
N GLU A 607 -17.66 26.57 20.15
CA GLU A 607 -16.33 26.21 20.62
C GLU A 607 -15.93 24.81 20.14
N ASN A 608 -14.66 24.66 19.77
CA ASN A 608 -14.02 23.36 19.51
C ASN A 608 -14.71 22.52 18.43
N LEU A 609 -14.93 23.09 17.24
CA LEU A 609 -15.19 22.26 16.06
C LEU A 609 -13.95 21.42 15.78
N ILE A 610 -14.11 20.10 15.90
CA ILE A 610 -13.03 19.12 15.72
C ILE A 610 -13.24 18.37 14.40
N GLN A 611 -12.14 17.92 13.82
CA GLN A 611 -12.12 17.13 12.59
C GLN A 611 -13.13 15.98 12.62
N GLY A 612 -13.91 15.82 11.55
CA GLY A 612 -14.87 14.74 11.35
C GLY A 612 -16.16 14.86 12.15
N GLY A 613 -16.34 15.89 12.97
CA GLY A 613 -17.59 16.11 13.70
C GLY A 613 -18.70 16.64 12.79
N VAL A 614 -19.92 16.14 12.99
CA VAL A 614 -21.12 16.69 12.33
C VAL A 614 -22.00 17.35 13.38
N TYR A 615 -22.18 18.66 13.25
CA TYR A 615 -22.77 19.52 14.26
C TYR A 615 -24.05 20.18 13.75
N ARG A 616 -25.11 20.09 14.53
CA ARG A 616 -26.34 20.86 14.37
C ARG A 616 -26.40 21.91 15.47
N VAL A 617 -26.40 23.18 15.12
CA VAL A 617 -26.42 24.29 16.08
C VAL A 617 -27.84 24.87 16.14
N VAL A 618 -28.43 24.86 17.32
CA VAL A 618 -29.76 25.38 17.62
C VAL A 618 -29.61 26.78 18.22
N ILE A 619 -30.13 27.79 17.54
CA ILE A 619 -30.25 29.17 18.01
C ILE A 619 -31.70 29.40 18.38
N GLN A 620 -31.96 29.62 19.66
CA GLN A 620 -33.30 29.86 20.18
C GLN A 620 -33.36 31.21 20.88
N LYS A 621 -34.42 31.97 20.66
CA LYS A 621 -34.66 33.20 21.42
C LYS A 621 -35.04 32.89 22.88
N ALA A 622 -34.50 33.61 23.84
CA ALA A 622 -34.78 33.39 25.25
C ALA A 622 -36.24 33.70 25.60
N LEU A 623 -36.88 32.83 26.40
CA LEU A 623 -38.28 32.96 26.79
C LEU A 623 -38.57 34.20 27.66
N ASN A 624 -37.58 34.73 28.39
CA ASN A 624 -37.76 35.75 29.42
C ASN A 624 -37.11 37.11 29.13
N GLU A 625 -36.32 37.22 28.06
CA GLU A 625 -35.54 38.41 27.75
C GLU A 625 -35.65 38.73 26.26
N SER A 626 -36.05 39.96 25.94
CA SER A 626 -36.48 40.35 24.59
C SER A 626 -35.38 40.28 23.53
N ASP A 627 -34.10 40.27 23.93
CA ASP A 627 -32.92 40.41 23.07
C ASP A 627 -31.78 39.42 23.39
N SER A 628 -32.05 38.30 24.09
CA SER A 628 -31.03 37.26 24.33
C SER A 628 -31.34 35.97 23.59
N TYR A 629 -30.28 35.30 23.12
CA TYR A 629 -30.35 34.03 22.41
C TYR A 629 -29.62 32.95 23.20
N HIS A 630 -30.19 31.76 23.21
CA HIS A 630 -29.57 30.56 23.71
C HIS A 630 -29.05 29.73 22.53
N VAL A 631 -27.75 29.41 22.55
CA VAL A 631 -27.11 28.58 21.54
C VAL A 631 -26.84 27.20 22.13
N MET A 632 -27.36 26.17 21.48
CA MET A 632 -27.09 24.77 21.80
C MET A 632 -26.38 24.11 20.62
N THR A 633 -25.39 23.29 20.89
CA THR A 633 -24.74 22.44 19.88
C THR A 633 -25.15 20.99 20.09
N VAL A 634 -25.61 20.36 19.02
CA VAL A 634 -25.97 18.94 18.93
C VAL A 634 -24.90 18.26 18.09
N GLU A 635 -24.15 17.34 18.67
CA GLU A 635 -23.23 16.47 17.94
C GLU A 635 -24.05 15.33 17.34
N VAL A 636 -24.38 15.46 16.05
CA VAL A 636 -25.11 14.44 15.29
C VAL A 636 -24.20 13.22 15.08
N THR A 637 -22.93 13.48 14.77
CA THR A 637 -21.89 12.46 14.65
C THR A 637 -20.65 12.90 15.42
N PRO A 638 -20.12 12.07 16.34
CA PRO A 638 -18.97 12.44 17.16
C PRO A 638 -17.73 12.79 16.32
N PRO A 639 -16.94 13.80 16.71
CA PRO A 639 -15.69 14.11 16.02
C PRO A 639 -14.63 13.01 16.18
N ASN A 640 -13.62 13.05 15.33
CA ASN A 640 -12.45 12.18 15.43
C ASN A 640 -11.67 12.53 16.70
N SER A 641 -11.54 11.58 17.64
CA SER A 641 -10.88 11.81 18.93
C SER A 641 -9.47 11.22 19.02
N VAL A 642 -9.18 10.20 18.22
CA VAL A 642 -7.87 9.51 18.23
C VAL A 642 -6.91 10.21 17.28
N ASN A 643 -5.75 10.63 17.80
CA ASN A 643 -4.75 11.31 16.99
C ASN A 643 -4.10 10.37 15.94
N ILE A 644 -3.92 10.87 14.72
CA ILE A 644 -3.36 10.14 13.57
C ILE A 644 -1.98 9.53 13.84
N LEU A 645 -1.19 10.09 14.75
CA LEU A 645 0.13 9.57 15.13
C LEU A 645 0.07 8.18 15.77
N TRP A 646 -1.09 7.71 16.21
CA TRP A 646 -1.27 6.33 16.67
C TRP A 646 -1.13 5.29 15.55
N LEU A 647 -1.03 5.70 14.28
CA LEU A 647 -0.60 4.84 13.17
C LEU A 647 0.91 4.59 13.17
N LEU A 648 1.74 5.40 13.84
CA LEU A 648 3.20 5.24 13.79
C LEU A 648 3.69 3.84 14.25
N PRO A 649 3.14 3.21 15.32
CA PRO A 649 3.55 1.88 15.73
C PRO A 649 3.39 0.80 14.65
N GLN A 650 2.25 0.74 13.95
CA GLN A 650 2.04 -0.26 12.89
C GLN A 650 2.92 0.02 11.66
N TYR A 651 3.09 1.30 11.27
CA TYR A 651 4.04 1.67 10.21
C TYR A 651 5.48 1.30 10.57
N PHE A 652 5.90 1.57 11.81
CA PHE A 652 7.24 1.21 12.26
C PHE A 652 7.47 -0.30 12.22
N VAL A 653 6.55 -1.08 12.76
CA VAL A 653 6.66 -2.54 12.80
C VAL A 653 6.65 -3.14 11.39
N VAL A 654 5.78 -2.66 10.49
CA VAL A 654 5.71 -3.17 9.12
C VAL A 654 6.97 -2.80 8.32
N THR A 655 7.53 -1.59 8.49
CA THR A 655 8.75 -1.20 7.79
C THR A 655 9.97 -1.97 8.31
N VAL A 656 10.06 -2.23 9.62
CA VAL A 656 11.09 -3.16 10.14
C VAL A 656 10.92 -4.55 9.52
N GLY A 657 9.68 -5.02 9.42
CA GLY A 657 9.35 -6.27 8.72
C GLY A 657 9.80 -6.28 7.26
N GLU A 658 9.58 -5.18 6.53
CA GLU A 658 10.01 -4.99 5.15
C GLU A 658 11.53 -5.02 4.99
N VAL A 659 12.29 -4.34 5.86
CA VAL A 659 13.76 -4.39 5.80
C VAL A 659 14.24 -5.83 5.95
N MET A 660 13.66 -6.59 6.87
CA MET A 660 14.01 -7.99 7.09
C MET A 660 13.54 -8.92 5.95
N PHE A 661 12.38 -8.65 5.36
CA PHE A 661 11.77 -9.46 4.30
C PHE A 661 12.27 -9.12 2.90
N SER A 662 12.12 -7.87 2.46
CA SER A 662 12.30 -7.43 1.08
C SER A 662 13.77 -7.31 0.71
N VAL A 663 14.58 -6.61 1.52
CA VAL A 663 16.02 -6.45 1.25
C VAL A 663 16.75 -7.80 1.31
N THR A 664 16.47 -8.59 2.36
CA THR A 664 17.02 -9.93 2.50
C THR A 664 16.50 -10.87 1.41
N GLY A 665 15.21 -10.84 1.10
CA GLY A 665 14.57 -11.69 0.10
C GLY A 665 15.12 -11.45 -1.30
N LEU A 666 15.32 -10.20 -1.69
CA LEU A 666 15.97 -9.83 -2.94
C LEU A 666 17.41 -10.35 -3.00
N THR A 667 18.19 -10.16 -1.94
CA THR A 667 19.58 -10.61 -1.87
C THR A 667 19.68 -12.14 -1.88
N PHE A 668 18.79 -12.82 -1.14
CA PHE A 668 18.65 -14.27 -1.14
C PHE A 668 18.33 -14.77 -2.54
N SER A 669 17.29 -14.21 -3.19
CA SER A 669 16.90 -14.58 -4.55
C SER A 669 18.06 -14.47 -5.53
N TYR A 670 18.84 -13.39 -5.42
CA TYR A 670 19.96 -13.12 -6.31
C TYR A 670 21.15 -14.06 -6.07
N SER A 671 21.42 -14.40 -4.81
CA SER A 671 22.52 -15.31 -4.42
C SER A 671 22.22 -16.77 -4.76
N GLN A 672 20.95 -17.19 -4.68
CA GLN A 672 20.55 -18.58 -4.93
C GLN A 672 20.20 -18.83 -6.41
N ALA A 673 20.03 -17.77 -7.21
CA ALA A 673 19.76 -17.89 -8.64
C ALA A 673 21.03 -18.17 -9.46
N PRO A 674 20.96 -19.05 -10.48
CA PRO A 674 22.04 -19.22 -11.44
C PRO A 674 22.34 -17.92 -12.20
N LEU A 675 23.60 -17.74 -12.62
CA LEU A 675 24.04 -16.52 -13.33
C LEU A 675 23.21 -16.24 -14.60
N SER A 676 22.85 -17.29 -15.34
CA SER A 676 22.02 -17.25 -16.55
C SER A 676 20.56 -16.86 -16.29
N MET A 677 20.04 -17.09 -15.07
CA MET A 677 18.60 -17.03 -14.74
C MET A 677 18.22 -15.92 -13.76
N LYS A 678 19.12 -14.97 -13.49
CA LYS A 678 18.86 -13.86 -12.56
C LYS A 678 17.66 -13.02 -12.97
N SER A 679 17.47 -12.76 -14.26
CA SER A 679 16.30 -12.05 -14.78
C SER A 679 15.00 -12.82 -14.54
N VAL A 680 15.01 -14.14 -14.73
CA VAL A 680 13.87 -15.03 -14.44
C VAL A 680 13.51 -14.99 -12.96
N MET A 681 14.52 -15.05 -12.07
CA MET A 681 14.29 -14.98 -10.63
C MET A 681 13.69 -13.63 -10.20
N GLN A 682 14.16 -12.52 -10.77
CA GLN A 682 13.60 -11.19 -10.49
C GLN A 682 12.15 -11.07 -10.99
N ALA A 683 11.81 -11.66 -12.14
CA ALA A 683 10.44 -11.71 -12.63
C ALA A 683 9.52 -12.51 -11.69
N ILE A 684 10.00 -13.65 -11.17
CA ILE A 684 9.27 -14.42 -10.15
C ILE A 684 9.09 -13.60 -8.86
N TRP A 685 10.10 -12.84 -8.43
CA TRP A 685 9.96 -11.95 -7.26
C TRP A 685 8.88 -10.89 -7.46
N LEU A 686 8.82 -10.24 -8.61
CA LEU A 686 7.74 -9.29 -8.91
C LEU A 686 6.36 -9.97 -8.97
N LEU A 687 6.31 -11.21 -9.46
CA LEU A 687 5.09 -12.00 -9.48
C LEU A 687 4.57 -12.33 -8.07
N VAL A 688 5.46 -12.48 -7.08
CA VAL A 688 5.07 -12.61 -5.66
C VAL A 688 4.26 -11.39 -5.20
N VAL A 689 4.65 -10.17 -5.61
CA VAL A 689 3.91 -8.93 -5.31
C VAL A 689 2.55 -8.92 -6.00
N ALA A 690 2.50 -9.31 -7.28
CA ALA A 690 1.26 -9.38 -8.04
C ALA A 690 0.26 -10.38 -7.41
N PHE A 691 0.74 -11.54 -6.98
CA PHE A 691 -0.10 -12.51 -6.27
C PHE A 691 -0.52 -12.03 -4.88
N GLY A 692 0.27 -11.21 -4.19
CA GLY A 692 -0.13 -10.60 -2.92
C GLY A 692 -1.36 -9.72 -3.11
N ASN A 693 -1.29 -8.82 -4.09
CA ASN A 693 -2.43 -7.96 -4.44
C ASN A 693 -3.64 -8.75 -4.98
N LEU A 694 -3.42 -9.93 -5.59
CA LEU A 694 -4.51 -10.83 -5.97
C LEU A 694 -5.19 -11.46 -4.73
N ILE A 695 -4.44 -11.77 -3.67
CA ILE A 695 -5.01 -12.25 -2.41
C ILE A 695 -5.95 -11.20 -1.82
N ASP A 696 -5.57 -9.93 -1.81
CA ASP A 696 -6.43 -8.84 -1.30
C ASP A 696 -7.76 -8.76 -2.05
N ILE A 697 -7.70 -8.79 -3.39
CA ILE A 697 -8.90 -8.78 -4.25
C ILE A 697 -9.84 -9.94 -3.88
N ILE A 698 -9.28 -11.13 -3.68
CA ILE A 698 -10.05 -12.33 -3.31
C ILE A 698 -10.64 -12.15 -1.90
N VAL A 699 -9.82 -11.81 -0.90
CA VAL A 699 -10.27 -11.68 0.50
C VAL A 699 -11.41 -10.68 0.62
N ILE A 700 -11.26 -9.49 0.02
CA ILE A 700 -12.25 -8.41 0.09
C ILE A 700 -13.55 -8.78 -0.65
N GLN A 701 -13.47 -9.61 -1.69
CA GLN A 701 -14.67 -10.05 -2.41
C GLN A 701 -15.46 -11.13 -1.65
N PHE A 702 -14.83 -11.82 -0.70
CA PHE A 702 -15.46 -12.87 0.11
C PHE A 702 -15.79 -12.44 1.54
N GLN A 703 -15.38 -11.24 1.97
CA GLN A 703 -15.82 -10.68 3.24
C GLN A 703 -17.21 -10.06 3.06
N SER A 704 -18.23 -10.65 3.69
CA SER A 704 -19.57 -10.06 3.79
C SER A 704 -19.78 -9.61 5.22
N ASP A 705 -20.16 -8.35 5.42
CA ASP A 705 -20.57 -7.77 6.71
C ASP A 705 -19.49 -7.85 7.82
N MET A 706 -18.21 -7.94 7.46
CA MET A 706 -17.12 -7.88 8.42
C MET A 706 -16.80 -6.44 8.79
N SER A 707 -16.56 -6.19 10.08
CA SER A 707 -15.97 -4.92 10.53
C SER A 707 -14.54 -4.79 9.98
N GLN A 708 -14.06 -3.55 9.86
CA GLN A 708 -12.68 -3.30 9.44
C GLN A 708 -11.66 -3.85 10.45
N ALA A 709 -12.00 -3.90 11.75
CA ALA A 709 -11.16 -4.52 12.76
C ALA A 709 -11.02 -6.03 12.52
N ASP A 710 -12.14 -6.71 12.24
CA ASP A 710 -12.16 -8.14 11.92
C ASP A 710 -11.36 -8.44 10.64
N GLU A 711 -11.44 -7.56 9.63
CA GLU A 711 -10.61 -7.66 8.42
C GLU A 711 -9.11 -7.62 8.77
N PHE A 712 -8.67 -6.68 9.62
CA PHE A 712 -7.28 -6.62 10.04
C PHE A 712 -6.82 -7.88 10.80
N PHE A 713 -7.67 -8.42 11.69
CA PHE A 713 -7.36 -9.68 12.38
C PHE A 713 -7.37 -10.89 11.44
N LEU A 714 -8.24 -10.91 10.42
CA LEU A 714 -8.24 -11.94 9.38
C LEU A 714 -6.91 -11.96 8.62
N PHE A 715 -6.42 -10.79 8.18
CA PHE A 715 -5.12 -10.68 7.53
C PHE A 715 -3.97 -11.11 8.43
N ALA A 716 -3.99 -10.75 9.73
CA ALA A 716 -3.03 -11.26 10.70
C ALA A 716 -3.08 -12.80 10.84
N GLY A 717 -4.28 -13.40 10.81
CA GLY A 717 -4.49 -14.84 10.83
C GLY A 717 -3.93 -15.54 9.58
N ILE A 718 -4.20 -15.00 8.39
CA ILE A 718 -3.65 -15.49 7.11
C ILE A 718 -2.12 -15.43 7.14
N MET A 719 -1.54 -14.34 7.68
CA MET A 719 -0.10 -14.23 7.88
C MET A 719 0.45 -15.29 8.84
N GLY A 720 -0.24 -15.57 9.95
CA GLY A 720 0.13 -16.64 10.87
C GLY A 720 0.23 -18.01 10.19
N ILE A 721 -0.73 -18.35 9.32
CA ILE A 721 -0.69 -19.57 8.51
C ILE A 721 0.49 -19.54 7.53
N ALA A 722 0.71 -18.42 6.85
CA ALA A 722 1.82 -18.25 5.92
C ALA A 722 3.19 -18.43 6.60
N VAL A 723 3.36 -17.92 7.82
CA VAL A 723 4.58 -18.11 8.64
C VAL A 723 4.81 -19.59 8.94
N ILE A 724 3.77 -20.34 9.32
CA ILE A 724 3.88 -21.78 9.61
C ILE A 724 4.32 -22.54 8.36
N ILE A 725 3.67 -22.27 7.22
CA ILE A 725 4.00 -22.92 5.94
C ILE A 725 5.42 -22.55 5.51
N PHE A 726 5.78 -21.27 5.54
CA PHE A 726 7.12 -20.79 5.18
C PHE A 726 8.20 -21.42 6.08
N THR A 727 7.95 -21.51 7.38
CA THR A 727 8.88 -22.13 8.32
C THR A 727 9.10 -23.61 7.97
N ALA A 728 8.03 -24.36 7.72
CA ALA A 728 8.11 -25.77 7.31
C ALA A 728 8.87 -25.96 5.98
N MET A 729 8.63 -25.09 4.99
CA MET A 729 9.30 -25.14 3.70
C MET A 729 10.78 -24.76 3.80
N SER A 730 11.09 -23.73 4.59
CA SER A 730 12.45 -23.23 4.80
C SER A 730 13.35 -24.23 5.52
N TRP A 731 12.78 -25.07 6.40
CA TRP A 731 13.52 -26.10 7.14
C TRP A 731 14.19 -27.11 6.20
N ASN A 732 13.55 -27.44 5.08
CA ASN A 732 14.04 -28.41 4.12
C ASN A 732 14.89 -27.78 3.00
N TYR A 733 15.06 -26.46 3.01
CA TYR A 733 15.81 -25.76 1.98
C TYR A 733 17.31 -25.93 2.17
N LYS A 734 18.01 -26.37 1.11
CA LYS A 734 19.46 -26.45 1.08
C LYS A 734 20.02 -25.23 0.36
N TYR A 735 20.83 -24.45 1.06
CA TYR A 735 21.52 -23.31 0.48
C TYR A 735 22.53 -23.78 -0.56
N VAL A 736 22.54 -23.09 -1.69
CA VAL A 736 23.60 -23.19 -2.69
C VAL A 736 24.75 -22.31 -2.19
N GLU A 737 25.92 -22.90 -1.98
CA GLU A 737 27.13 -22.16 -1.67
C GLU A 737 27.64 -21.46 -2.94
N ASP A 738 28.09 -20.21 -2.80
CA ASP A 738 28.58 -19.41 -3.93
C ASP A 738 29.74 -20.13 -4.65
N GLU A 739 29.57 -20.46 -5.93
CA GLU A 739 30.63 -20.96 -6.83
C GLU A 739 31.86 -20.02 -6.87
N LYS A 740 31.71 -18.76 -6.43
CA LYS A 740 32.82 -17.81 -6.24
C LYS A 740 33.75 -18.17 -5.09
N LYS A 741 33.24 -18.74 -3.99
CA LYS A 741 34.08 -19.20 -2.87
C LYS A 741 34.87 -20.44 -3.24
N GLU A 742 34.26 -21.39 -3.95
CA GLU A 742 34.99 -22.55 -4.50
C GLU A 742 36.08 -22.10 -5.47
N ASN A 743 35.82 -21.19 -6.40
CA ASN A 743 36.85 -20.69 -7.31
C ASN A 743 37.94 -19.86 -6.63
N GLU A 744 37.63 -19.11 -5.55
CA GLU A 744 38.63 -18.39 -4.75
C GLU A 744 39.46 -19.32 -3.85
N ASP A 745 38.84 -20.34 -3.26
CA ASP A 745 39.50 -21.34 -2.44
C ASP A 745 40.30 -22.33 -3.30
N GLU A 746 39.84 -22.63 -4.51
CA GLU A 746 40.57 -23.39 -5.53
C GLU A 746 41.72 -22.56 -6.10
N LYS A 747 41.54 -21.25 -6.37
CA LYS A 747 42.65 -20.35 -6.70
C LYS A 747 43.67 -20.24 -5.57
N LYS A 748 43.23 -20.15 -4.31
CA LYS A 748 44.11 -20.13 -3.14
C LYS A 748 44.83 -21.47 -2.94
N ARG A 749 44.17 -22.60 -3.23
CA ARG A 749 44.79 -23.94 -3.24
C ARG A 749 45.82 -24.07 -4.37
N LEU A 750 45.49 -23.60 -5.57
CA LEU A 750 46.38 -23.61 -6.73
C LEU A 750 47.57 -22.66 -6.55
N SER A 751 47.40 -21.51 -5.89
CA SER A 751 48.50 -20.60 -5.58
C SER A 751 49.42 -21.17 -4.49
N THR A 752 48.88 -21.80 -3.45
CA THR A 752 49.71 -22.49 -2.44
C THR A 752 50.44 -23.71 -3.00
N LEU A 753 49.88 -24.38 -4.01
CA LEU A 753 50.56 -25.46 -4.77
C LEU A 753 51.62 -24.94 -5.75
N SER A 754 51.49 -23.71 -6.27
CA SER A 754 52.52 -23.10 -7.12
C SER A 754 53.71 -22.58 -6.33
N ASP A 755 53.48 -22.08 -5.11
CA ASP A 755 54.53 -21.59 -4.21
C ASP A 755 55.41 -22.75 -3.71
N HIS A 756 54.82 -23.93 -3.48
CA HIS A 756 55.61 -25.10 -3.07
C HIS A 756 56.47 -25.74 -4.19
N LYS A 757 56.22 -25.39 -5.46
CA LYS A 757 57.01 -25.86 -6.61
C LYS A 757 58.12 -24.90 -7.03
N THR A 758 58.17 -23.69 -6.48
CA THR A 758 59.19 -22.68 -6.82
C THR A 758 60.39 -22.66 -5.88
N ASP A 759 60.31 -23.34 -4.73
CA ASP A 759 61.42 -23.38 -3.74
C ASP A 759 62.46 -24.51 -3.95
N SER A 760 62.36 -25.34 -5.00
CA SER A 760 63.36 -26.39 -5.26
C SER A 760 64.35 -26.10 -6.39
N SER A 761 64.35 -24.89 -6.95
CA SER A 761 65.32 -24.51 -7.99
C SER A 761 65.70 -23.03 -7.94
N SER A 762 66.52 -22.62 -6.96
CA SER A 762 67.62 -21.65 -7.14
C SER A 762 68.20 -21.20 -5.80
N SER A 763 69.44 -21.59 -5.52
CA SER A 763 70.53 -20.67 -5.15
C SER A 763 71.74 -21.44 -4.61
N SER A 764 72.76 -21.55 -5.44
CA SER A 764 74.14 -21.75 -5.03
C SER A 764 74.86 -20.40 -4.95
N SER A 765 75.77 -20.28 -3.96
CA SER A 765 76.83 -19.27 -3.75
C SER A 765 76.42 -17.83 -3.40
N SER A 766 76.67 -17.37 -2.16
CA SER A 766 77.96 -16.81 -1.69
C SER A 766 77.88 -16.34 -0.20
N SER A 767 78.96 -16.65 0.52
CA SER A 767 79.59 -16.07 1.74
C SER A 767 79.35 -14.57 1.98
N ASP A 768 79.36 -13.93 3.16
CA ASP A 768 79.65 -14.14 4.61
C ASP A 768 78.71 -13.11 5.33
N GLU A 769 78.30 -13.13 6.61
CA GLU A 769 79.07 -13.00 7.86
C GLU A 769 78.04 -12.90 9.04
N GLU A 770 78.50 -13.15 10.27
CA GLU A 770 77.77 -13.48 11.51
C GLU A 770 76.85 -12.39 12.14
N VAL A 771 75.90 -12.79 13.02
CA VAL A 771 75.84 -12.44 14.48
C VAL A 771 74.49 -12.85 15.15
N TYR A 772 74.59 -13.83 16.06
CA TYR A 772 73.91 -14.12 17.36
C TYR A 772 72.37 -14.02 17.62
N ALA A 773 71.79 -15.22 17.82
CA ALA A 773 70.91 -15.78 18.87
C ALA A 773 70.31 -14.96 20.05
N LYS A 774 69.00 -15.22 20.32
CA LYS A 774 68.32 -15.65 21.59
C LYS A 774 66.78 -15.57 21.39
N LYS A 775 65.95 -16.63 21.38
CA LYS A 775 65.48 -17.63 22.39
C LYS A 775 64.72 -17.07 23.61
N GLY A 776 63.47 -17.55 23.79
CA GLY A 776 62.58 -17.41 24.97
C GLY A 776 61.14 -17.06 24.53
N GLU A 777 60.23 -18.00 24.18
CA GLU A 777 59.46 -18.95 25.01
C GLU A 777 58.64 -18.32 26.16
N GLU A 778 57.34 -18.70 26.20
CA GLU A 778 56.27 -18.58 27.23
C GLU A 778 55.02 -17.84 26.69
N ASN A 779 53.77 -18.28 26.86
CA ASN A 779 53.19 -19.47 27.47
C ASN A 779 51.74 -19.67 26.96
N LYS A 780 51.30 -20.92 26.92
CA LYS A 780 49.93 -21.41 26.66
C LYS A 780 49.03 -21.26 27.91
N ALA A 781 47.72 -21.50 27.68
CA ALA A 781 46.69 -22.01 28.62
C ALA A 781 45.92 -20.94 29.43
N PHE A 782 44.60 -21.02 29.70
CA PHE A 782 43.61 -22.10 29.58
C PHE A 782 42.18 -21.50 29.65
N SER A 783 41.19 -22.37 29.42
CA SER A 783 39.72 -22.24 29.47
C SER A 783 39.08 -21.49 30.65
N GLU A 784 37.93 -20.86 30.36
CA GLU A 784 36.60 -21.18 30.95
C GLU A 784 35.49 -20.81 29.96
#